data_AF-A0A5D6YDP8-F1
#
_entry.id   AF-A0A5D6YDP8-F1
#
_cell.length_a   1.000
_cell.length_b   1.000
_cell.length_c   1.000
_cell.angle_alpha   90.00
_cell.angle_beta   90.00
_cell.angle_gamma   90.00
#
_symmetry.space_group_name_H-M   'P 1'
#
loop_
_entity.id
_entity.type
_entity.pdbx_description
1 polymer ?
#
loop_
_entity_poly.entity_id
_entity_poly.type
_entity_poly.pdbx_seq_one_letter_code
_entity_poly.pdbx_strand_id
1 'polypeptide(L)'
;MRHWERLPLLLLLLLALRPAATAAATNTTALAANATAACSARATSAWQARCPARTAANHALLPLSDASDVDLALDDSDVAETYRAARLTALRLSAAAGNAAMAGMRKKSASWYEASLRHLVTYFCVQVAEPAELERCVAPSSPDAARDADRQCVALAGPDSCRSKGLCERASNCKWDDAVAGAASRRELFTAADVAAATKWVERGYPSSLAPFVAPGIVFAVLTALSCVLFVVLRCVFNRCGGRNPREKGYTRCDIVVPSAVFLACTLAVFICSVVTVAQNSNISDGVNGVLQSLNTTLANIEIFATNLQTPLAAAEARVAAASAAVGAQVRGLEWIAADGRTLAQMLEDFGATYAAQGPFPAKACNASSAACVACPDAVCGAPLRAFTASAGGLAAQATGLMVATVQGLQLTFVNQSGELLAGIRAAHREISGVEAMTTRSKALVAVVQSTFDDYSFSRGALVFAVFFFGLVASLLGAFAIFKGVCTKQSPWVHLLHMSWTLGTLVCILGFVLAASLLAVGAVWFDSCSYLNLLQADVAPYVPREVATIVNACFKDSSILEPLGLEAPLGFACAIDDAHTSLRATDLAALKTLTTAYGATVADFGLRDFGFSSTLSRDLLAALNAAAAAAGVGATRGFTQETVVTPWSAYSDAASAYGCGAKNLSADAAPLCFMEGKCGSAAAASASARDKCSAAFASAYNYALSFAKVSAMLDEMREDLLGDTGKGFSPGWSYPVSVAEFADAYFARLAAVRASTLEPLLQSSGDVGKVLETVDTLRCSQSCGWLNISFNAVHNALCNDMLGTTLAISLCVFFLVLFLIPMVVAAVTLQKRLRGVKKGTYEQLERRLQDLEAKTKEETRAKERAASGASAKKIDLSKFKKNLDSA
;
A
#
# COMPACT_ATOMS: atom_id res chain seq x y z
N MET A 1 6.21 -34.45 -21.29
CA MET A 1 7.21 -33.38 -21.55
C MET A 1 6.56 -32.08 -22.07
N ARG A 2 5.78 -32.06 -23.17
CA ARG A 2 5.09 -30.84 -23.68
C ARG A 2 4.12 -30.10 -22.72
N HIS A 3 3.72 -30.73 -21.62
CA HIS A 3 2.84 -30.12 -20.60
C HIS A 3 3.59 -29.62 -19.35
N TRP A 4 4.83 -30.09 -19.12
CA TRP A 4 5.64 -29.68 -17.95
C TRP A 4 6.33 -28.32 -18.18
N GLU A 5 6.58 -27.96 -19.43
CA GLU A 5 6.97 -26.58 -19.81
C GLU A 5 5.85 -25.57 -19.53
N ARG A 6 4.60 -26.01 -19.33
CA ARG A 6 3.44 -25.13 -19.16
C ARG A 6 3.18 -24.72 -17.71
N LEU A 7 3.64 -25.44 -16.68
CA LEU A 7 3.38 -25.12 -15.26
C LEU A 7 3.99 -23.77 -14.81
N PRO A 8 5.30 -23.49 -15.05
CA PRO A 8 5.89 -22.17 -14.80
C PRO A 8 5.30 -21.06 -15.68
N LEU A 9 4.98 -21.41 -16.93
CA LEU A 9 4.28 -20.54 -17.87
C LEU A 9 2.81 -20.27 -17.45
N LEU A 10 2.19 -21.14 -16.66
CA LEU A 10 0.87 -20.97 -16.05
C LEU A 10 0.93 -20.13 -14.75
N LEU A 11 2.03 -20.21 -13.99
CA LEU A 11 2.29 -19.32 -12.86
C LEU A 11 2.42 -17.86 -13.30
N LEU A 12 3.06 -17.65 -14.46
CA LEU A 12 3.08 -16.38 -15.18
C LEU A 12 1.70 -15.94 -15.67
N LEU A 13 0.86 -16.90 -16.05
CA LEU A 13 -0.52 -16.69 -16.50
C LEU A 13 -1.39 -16.15 -15.35
N LEU A 14 -1.13 -16.55 -14.10
CA LEU A 14 -1.81 -16.00 -12.91
C LEU A 14 -1.52 -14.51 -12.68
N LEU A 15 -0.37 -14.01 -13.12
CA LEU A 15 -0.01 -12.59 -13.09
C LEU A 15 -0.48 -11.81 -14.33
N ALA A 16 -0.88 -12.52 -15.39
CA ALA A 16 -1.33 -11.96 -16.66
C ALA A 16 -2.86 -11.97 -16.86
N LEU A 17 -3.62 -12.39 -15.84
CA LEU A 17 -5.07 -12.52 -15.97
C LEU A 17 -5.78 -11.15 -15.94
N ARG A 18 -6.83 -11.11 -16.75
CA ARG A 18 -7.67 -9.96 -17.13
C ARG A 18 -7.99 -8.98 -15.99
N PRO A 19 -7.65 -7.71 -16.15
CA PRO A 19 -8.44 -6.62 -15.58
C PRO A 19 -9.85 -6.69 -16.13
N ALA A 20 -10.84 -6.41 -15.31
CA ALA A 20 -12.06 -5.77 -15.77
C ALA A 20 -11.93 -4.33 -15.31
N ALA A 21 -11.45 -3.44 -16.18
CA ALA A 21 -11.41 -2.03 -15.88
C ALA A 21 -12.44 -1.26 -16.72
N THR A 22 -13.08 -0.32 -16.03
CA THR A 22 -14.21 0.49 -16.47
C THR A 22 -13.80 1.93 -16.34
N ALA A 23 -13.93 2.69 -17.43
CA ALA A 23 -13.42 4.04 -17.52
C ALA A 23 -13.77 4.93 -16.32
N ALA A 24 -12.73 5.38 -15.62
CA ALA A 24 -12.79 6.62 -14.87
C ALA A 24 -12.73 7.80 -15.85
N ALA A 25 -13.74 8.66 -15.80
CA ALA A 25 -13.73 9.92 -16.51
C ALA A 25 -12.67 10.85 -15.88
N THR A 26 -11.46 10.87 -16.44
CA THR A 26 -10.45 11.89 -16.11
C THR A 26 -10.78 13.18 -16.85
N ASN A 27 -11.77 13.92 -16.36
CA ASN A 27 -11.91 15.34 -16.67
C ASN A 27 -11.12 16.15 -15.63
N THR A 28 -9.80 16.13 -15.75
CA THR A 28 -8.93 17.13 -15.14
C THR A 28 -8.92 18.37 -16.02
N THR A 29 -9.89 19.26 -15.79
CA THR A 29 -9.78 20.67 -16.21
C THR A 29 -9.96 21.58 -15.02
N ALA A 30 -8.81 22.01 -14.50
CA ALA A 30 -8.56 23.30 -13.84
C ALA A 30 -9.66 23.87 -12.93
N LEU A 31 -9.71 23.45 -11.65
CA LEU A 31 -10.20 24.26 -10.53
C LEU A 31 -9.98 23.54 -9.18
N ALA A 32 -8.74 23.49 -8.70
CA ALA A 32 -8.45 23.02 -7.34
C ALA A 32 -7.23 23.70 -6.70
N ALA A 33 -6.96 24.97 -7.05
CA ALA A 33 -5.94 25.77 -6.37
C ALA A 33 -6.30 26.13 -4.91
N ASN A 34 -7.23 25.41 -4.28
CA ASN A 34 -7.54 25.58 -2.85
C ASN A 34 -8.04 24.30 -2.13
N ALA A 35 -7.86 23.09 -2.68
CA ALA A 35 -8.36 21.86 -2.04
C ALA A 35 -7.44 20.64 -2.08
N THR A 36 -6.17 20.76 -2.50
CA THR A 36 -5.13 19.79 -2.10
C THR A 36 -4.52 20.23 -0.77
N ALA A 37 -5.34 20.36 0.27
CA ALA A 37 -4.83 20.55 1.62
C ALA A 37 -4.60 19.16 2.22
N ALA A 38 -3.34 18.74 2.30
CA ALA A 38 -2.96 17.65 3.18
C ALA A 38 -3.62 17.88 4.55
N CYS A 39 -4.26 16.84 5.09
CA CYS A 39 -4.95 16.93 6.38
C CYS A 39 -4.03 17.59 7.43
N SER A 40 -4.59 18.43 8.31
CA SER A 40 -3.81 18.96 9.42
C SER A 40 -3.16 17.81 10.21
N ALA A 41 -1.99 18.04 10.83
CA ALA A 41 -1.34 16.98 11.62
C ALA A 41 -2.28 16.41 12.69
N ARG A 42 -3.13 17.27 13.25
CA ARG A 42 -4.17 16.91 14.21
C ARG A 42 -5.25 16.01 13.58
N ALA A 43 -5.88 16.44 12.48
CA ALA A 43 -6.86 15.63 11.77
C ALA A 43 -6.27 14.27 11.36
N THR A 44 -5.00 14.27 10.90
CA THR A 44 -4.27 13.06 10.54
C THR A 44 -4.15 12.07 11.69
N SER A 45 -3.65 12.55 12.84
CA SER A 45 -3.54 11.72 14.04
C SER A 45 -4.89 11.22 14.56
N ALA A 46 -5.94 12.03 14.45
CA ALA A 46 -7.27 11.71 14.93
C ALA A 46 -7.90 10.58 14.10
N TRP A 47 -7.87 10.65 12.76
CA TRP A 47 -8.44 9.58 11.93
C TRP A 47 -7.64 8.28 12.04
N GLN A 48 -6.30 8.34 12.10
CA GLN A 48 -5.45 7.16 12.28
C GLN A 48 -5.76 6.42 13.59
N ALA A 49 -5.98 7.16 14.69
CA ALA A 49 -6.37 6.58 15.96
C ALA A 49 -7.76 5.89 15.91
N ARG A 50 -8.63 6.29 14.98
CA ARG A 50 -9.95 5.65 14.76
C ARG A 50 -9.84 4.35 13.96
N CYS A 51 -8.74 4.10 13.24
CA CYS A 51 -8.64 2.96 12.33
C CYS A 51 -8.94 1.58 12.93
N PRO A 52 -8.41 1.21 14.11
CA PRO A 52 -8.73 -0.09 14.70
C PRO A 52 -10.23 -0.34 14.88
N ALA A 53 -10.99 0.70 15.26
CA ALA A 53 -12.44 0.61 15.39
C ALA A 53 -13.14 0.60 14.02
N ARG A 54 -12.62 1.37 13.04
CA ARG A 54 -13.20 1.49 11.69
C ARG A 54 -13.02 0.23 10.84
N THR A 55 -11.99 -0.57 11.12
CA THR A 55 -11.71 -1.84 10.42
C THR A 55 -12.08 -3.06 11.25
N ALA A 56 -12.70 -2.91 12.43
CA ALA A 56 -13.05 -4.04 13.30
C ALA A 56 -14.02 -5.03 12.65
N ALA A 57 -14.88 -4.56 11.73
CA ALA A 57 -15.79 -5.38 10.96
C ALA A 57 -15.18 -5.96 9.68
N ASN A 58 -13.93 -5.60 9.34
CA ASN A 58 -13.27 -6.15 8.17
C ASN A 58 -12.98 -7.65 8.38
N HIS A 59 -13.15 -8.42 7.33
CA HIS A 59 -12.72 -9.81 7.33
C HIS A 59 -11.18 -9.86 7.44
N ALA A 60 -10.69 -10.65 8.38
CA ALA A 60 -9.26 -10.87 8.55
C ALA A 60 -8.68 -11.58 7.31
N LEU A 61 -7.51 -11.13 6.87
CA LEU A 61 -6.75 -11.83 5.84
C LEU A 61 -6.36 -13.21 6.35
N LEU A 62 -6.39 -14.19 5.46
CA LEU A 62 -5.91 -15.54 5.74
C LEU A 62 -4.40 -15.51 5.98
N PRO A 63 -3.90 -16.31 6.95
CA PRO A 63 -2.47 -16.42 7.19
C PRO A 63 -1.80 -17.01 5.95
N LEU A 64 -0.74 -16.35 5.48
CA LEU A 64 0.14 -16.93 4.48
C LEU A 64 0.90 -18.06 5.18
N SER A 65 0.78 -19.29 4.67
CA SER A 65 1.61 -20.41 5.12
C SER A 65 3.08 -19.98 5.02
N ASP A 66 3.80 -20.11 6.14
CA ASP A 66 5.15 -19.63 6.47
C ASP A 66 5.28 -18.26 7.18
N ALA A 67 4.18 -17.60 7.55
CA ALA A 67 4.20 -16.48 8.51
C ALA A 67 4.10 -16.95 9.98
N SER A 68 4.57 -18.15 10.30
CA SER A 68 4.85 -18.50 11.69
C SER A 68 6.28 -18.08 12.01
N ASP A 69 6.37 -17.09 12.89
CA ASP A 69 7.53 -16.82 13.72
C ASP A 69 8.30 -18.11 14.02
N VAL A 70 9.58 -18.10 13.65
CA VAL A 70 10.56 -18.99 14.26
C VAL A 70 10.85 -18.44 15.65
N ASP A 71 9.85 -18.47 16.53
CA ASP A 71 10.02 -18.44 17.97
C ASP A 71 9.71 -19.85 18.47
N LEU A 72 10.76 -20.65 18.56
CA LEU A 72 10.73 -21.99 19.13
C LEU A 72 10.63 -21.86 20.66
N ALA A 73 9.40 -22.01 21.16
CA ALA A 73 9.18 -22.55 22.49
C ALA A 73 9.57 -24.04 22.48
N LEU A 74 10.58 -24.36 23.27
CA LEU A 74 11.05 -25.70 23.60
C LEU A 74 9.91 -26.49 24.28
N ASP A 75 9.48 -27.61 23.70
CA ASP A 75 9.72 -28.97 24.24
C ASP A 75 9.13 -30.07 23.32
N ASP A 76 9.80 -31.23 23.34
CA ASP A 76 9.49 -32.55 22.74
C ASP A 76 9.90 -32.95 21.29
N SER A 77 10.87 -33.89 21.26
CA SER A 77 11.47 -34.71 20.19
C SER A 77 12.61 -34.10 19.34
N ASP A 78 13.74 -33.88 20.01
CA ASP A 78 15.03 -33.35 19.54
C ASP A 78 15.56 -33.91 18.20
N VAL A 79 15.21 -35.14 17.82
CA VAL A 79 15.69 -35.76 16.56
C VAL A 79 14.85 -35.35 15.35
N ALA A 80 13.54 -35.21 15.50
CA ALA A 80 12.65 -34.83 14.40
C ALA A 80 12.81 -33.34 14.06
N GLU A 81 12.99 -32.50 15.09
CA GLU A 81 13.23 -31.06 14.97
C GLU A 81 14.62 -30.80 14.37
N THR A 82 15.66 -31.47 14.88
CA THR A 82 17.03 -31.37 14.31
C THR A 82 17.06 -31.88 12.87
N TYR A 83 16.34 -32.96 12.55
CA TYR A 83 16.18 -33.44 11.17
C TYR A 83 15.46 -32.42 10.29
N ARG A 84 14.38 -31.79 10.78
CA ARG A 84 13.68 -30.71 10.06
C ARG A 84 14.56 -29.48 9.84
N ALA A 85 15.27 -29.02 10.87
CA ALA A 85 16.17 -27.87 10.79
C ALA A 85 17.37 -28.13 9.86
N ALA A 86 17.98 -29.32 9.94
CA ALA A 86 19.02 -29.76 9.01
C ALA A 86 18.48 -29.90 7.58
N ARG A 87 17.25 -30.42 7.40
CA ARG A 87 16.54 -30.50 6.11
C ARG A 87 16.31 -29.11 5.52
N LEU A 88 15.80 -28.16 6.29
CA LEU A 88 15.57 -26.77 5.87
C LEU A 88 16.88 -26.06 5.51
N THR A 89 17.93 -26.28 6.28
CA THR A 89 19.26 -25.71 6.00
C THR A 89 19.85 -26.29 4.71
N ALA A 90 19.74 -27.60 4.50
CA ALA A 90 20.16 -28.26 3.27
C ALA A 90 19.35 -27.79 2.05
N LEU A 91 18.05 -27.54 2.21
CA LEU A 91 17.20 -26.95 1.19
C LEU A 91 17.70 -25.54 0.81
N ARG A 92 17.90 -24.65 1.78
CA ARG A 92 18.42 -23.29 1.55
C ARG A 92 19.79 -23.27 0.88
N LEU A 93 20.69 -24.17 1.29
CA LEU A 93 22.01 -24.31 0.64
C LEU A 93 21.89 -24.83 -0.79
N SER A 94 21.03 -25.83 -1.04
CA SER A 94 20.78 -26.38 -2.38
C SER A 94 20.13 -25.35 -3.30
N ALA A 95 19.25 -24.51 -2.75
CA ALA A 95 18.62 -23.37 -3.42
C ALA A 95 19.65 -22.33 -3.85
N ALA A 96 20.49 -21.87 -2.92
CA ALA A 96 21.51 -20.86 -3.19
C ALA A 96 22.54 -21.38 -4.22
N ALA A 97 23.01 -22.62 -4.05
CA ALA A 97 23.94 -23.24 -4.97
C ALA A 97 23.31 -23.47 -6.35
N GLY A 98 22.07 -23.92 -6.40
CA GLY A 98 21.31 -24.13 -7.64
C GLY A 98 21.06 -22.83 -8.40
N ASN A 99 20.63 -21.78 -7.71
CA ASN A 99 20.47 -20.43 -8.28
C ASN A 99 21.78 -19.89 -8.83
N ALA A 100 22.87 -19.98 -8.07
CA ALA A 100 24.19 -19.51 -8.52
C ALA A 100 24.68 -20.29 -9.76
N ALA A 101 24.50 -21.61 -9.76
CA ALA A 101 24.87 -22.46 -10.89
C ALA A 101 24.05 -22.11 -12.14
N MET A 102 22.73 -21.95 -11.99
CA MET A 102 21.85 -21.58 -13.11
C MET A 102 22.12 -20.18 -13.62
N ALA A 103 22.38 -19.21 -12.74
CA ALA A 103 22.79 -17.86 -13.16
C ALA A 103 24.06 -17.90 -14.02
N GLY A 104 25.05 -18.71 -13.62
CA GLY A 104 26.29 -18.91 -14.37
C GLY A 104 26.13 -19.64 -15.71
N MET A 105 25.13 -20.53 -15.85
CA MET A 105 24.88 -21.28 -17.09
C MET A 105 23.90 -20.58 -18.03
N ARG A 106 22.84 -19.95 -17.49
CA ARG A 106 21.75 -19.36 -18.26
C ARG A 106 22.14 -18.05 -18.92
N LYS A 107 22.87 -17.17 -18.19
CA LYS A 107 23.50 -15.92 -18.68
C LYS A 107 22.66 -15.11 -19.68
N LYS A 108 21.36 -14.93 -19.41
CA LYS A 108 20.48 -14.08 -20.22
C LYS A 108 20.47 -12.65 -19.66
N SER A 109 20.30 -11.67 -20.54
CA SER A 109 20.18 -10.25 -20.16
C SER A 109 18.77 -9.94 -19.64
N ALA A 110 18.62 -8.86 -18.89
CA ALA A 110 17.32 -8.36 -18.45
C ALA A 110 16.36 -8.13 -19.65
N SER A 111 16.86 -7.52 -20.73
CA SER A 111 16.08 -7.29 -21.95
C SER A 111 15.57 -8.58 -22.62
N TRP A 112 16.30 -9.69 -22.47
CA TRP A 112 15.85 -10.99 -22.95
C TRP A 112 14.67 -11.51 -22.12
N TYR A 113 14.73 -11.35 -20.80
CA TYR A 113 13.65 -11.74 -19.89
C TYR A 113 12.39 -10.90 -20.11
N GLU A 114 12.52 -9.58 -20.29
CA GLU A 114 11.40 -8.69 -20.61
C GLU A 114 10.72 -9.07 -21.93
N ALA A 115 11.50 -9.29 -22.99
CA ALA A 115 10.97 -9.69 -24.29
C ALA A 115 10.32 -11.09 -24.23
N SER A 116 10.96 -12.04 -23.54
CA SER A 116 10.42 -13.38 -23.36
C SER A 116 9.11 -13.35 -22.58
N LEU A 117 9.05 -12.60 -21.48
CA LEU A 117 7.84 -12.41 -20.68
C LEU A 117 6.71 -11.81 -21.52
N ARG A 118 6.98 -10.76 -22.30
CA ARG A 118 5.99 -10.17 -23.20
C ARG A 118 5.44 -11.18 -24.20
N HIS A 119 6.30 -11.96 -24.85
CA HIS A 119 5.85 -13.02 -25.77
C HIS A 119 5.03 -14.10 -25.07
N LEU A 120 5.40 -14.50 -23.85
CA LEU A 120 4.64 -15.47 -23.07
C LEU A 120 3.24 -14.95 -22.74
N VAL A 121 3.14 -13.73 -22.20
CA VAL A 121 1.86 -13.08 -21.86
C VAL A 121 0.97 -12.94 -23.11
N THR A 122 1.53 -12.46 -24.23
CA THR A 122 0.79 -12.33 -25.51
C THR A 122 0.29 -13.68 -26.01
N TYR A 123 1.16 -14.69 -26.07
CA TYR A 123 0.79 -16.02 -26.55
C TYR A 123 -0.34 -16.62 -25.71
N PHE A 124 -0.23 -16.54 -24.38
CA PHE A 124 -1.25 -17.10 -23.50
C PHE A 124 -2.56 -16.35 -23.50
N CYS A 125 -2.53 -15.02 -23.60
CA CYS A 125 -3.74 -14.24 -23.76
C CYS A 125 -4.57 -14.75 -24.95
N VAL A 126 -3.92 -15.01 -26.09
CA VAL A 126 -4.62 -15.50 -27.30
C VAL A 126 -5.05 -16.96 -27.19
N GLN A 127 -4.27 -17.81 -26.52
CA GLN A 127 -4.59 -19.25 -26.41
C GLN A 127 -5.69 -19.55 -25.39
N VAL A 128 -5.84 -18.70 -24.38
CA VAL A 128 -6.84 -18.87 -23.31
C VAL A 128 -8.12 -18.08 -23.59
N ALA A 129 -8.04 -16.99 -24.35
CA ALA A 129 -9.21 -16.18 -24.68
C ALA A 129 -9.99 -16.74 -25.87
N GLU A 130 -11.32 -16.67 -25.79
CA GLU A 130 -12.20 -16.91 -26.93
C GLU A 130 -12.06 -15.76 -27.96
N PRO A 131 -12.25 -15.99 -29.27
CA PRO A 131 -12.08 -14.96 -30.29
C PRO A 131 -12.92 -13.70 -30.03
N ALA A 132 -14.15 -13.87 -29.56
CA ALA A 132 -15.05 -12.77 -29.18
C ALA A 132 -14.46 -11.91 -28.05
N GLU A 133 -13.67 -12.49 -27.16
CA GLU A 133 -13.07 -11.79 -26.02
C GLU A 133 -11.94 -10.85 -26.41
N LEU A 134 -11.31 -11.08 -27.58
CA LEU A 134 -10.25 -10.24 -28.13
C LEU A 134 -10.80 -9.09 -28.98
N GLU A 135 -12.11 -9.05 -29.22
CA GLU A 135 -12.76 -7.96 -29.94
C GLU A 135 -12.81 -6.68 -29.11
N ARG A 136 -12.54 -5.54 -29.76
CA ARG A 136 -12.54 -4.23 -29.11
C ARG A 136 -13.94 -3.72 -28.80
N CYS A 137 -14.89 -3.93 -29.70
CA CYS A 137 -16.23 -3.36 -29.63
C CYS A 137 -17.24 -4.43 -29.23
N VAL A 138 -18.09 -4.13 -28.26
CA VAL A 138 -19.13 -5.05 -27.76
C VAL A 138 -20.51 -4.39 -27.78
N ALA A 139 -21.56 -5.20 -27.74
CA ALA A 139 -22.92 -4.70 -27.65
C ALA A 139 -23.12 -3.90 -26.34
N PRO A 140 -23.95 -2.83 -26.33
CA PRO A 140 -24.25 -2.06 -25.12
C PRO A 140 -24.89 -2.85 -23.97
N SER A 141 -25.51 -4.00 -24.26
CA SER A 141 -26.06 -4.91 -23.25
C SER A 141 -25.03 -5.88 -22.67
N SER A 142 -23.82 -5.93 -23.23
CA SER A 142 -22.78 -6.86 -22.77
C SER A 142 -22.33 -6.53 -21.35
N PRO A 143 -22.06 -7.54 -20.50
CA PRO A 143 -21.40 -7.35 -19.21
C PRO A 143 -19.95 -6.85 -19.37
N ASP A 144 -19.33 -7.08 -20.53
CA ASP A 144 -17.97 -6.64 -20.82
C ASP A 144 -17.91 -5.24 -21.46
N ALA A 145 -19.00 -4.49 -21.50
CA ALA A 145 -18.98 -3.12 -22.02
C ALA A 145 -18.31 -2.17 -21.00
N ALA A 146 -17.34 -1.38 -21.44
CA ALA A 146 -16.78 -0.29 -20.66
C ALA A 146 -17.84 0.79 -20.48
N ARG A 147 -18.24 1.01 -19.22
CA ARG A 147 -19.29 1.95 -18.86
C ARG A 147 -18.79 3.01 -17.89
N ASP A 148 -19.20 4.25 -18.11
CA ASP A 148 -18.99 5.36 -17.19
C ASP A 148 -19.91 5.28 -15.97
N ALA A 149 -19.70 6.16 -14.99
CA ALA A 149 -20.45 6.22 -13.74
C ALA A 149 -22.00 6.22 -13.90
N ASP A 150 -22.54 6.63 -15.05
CA ASP A 150 -23.97 6.67 -15.36
C ASP A 150 -24.48 5.44 -16.13
N ARG A 151 -23.66 4.39 -16.19
CA ARG A 151 -23.88 3.13 -16.93
C ARG A 151 -23.97 3.34 -18.45
N GLN A 152 -23.52 4.49 -18.95
CA GLN A 152 -23.43 4.77 -20.38
C GLN A 152 -22.10 4.25 -20.91
N CYS A 153 -22.06 3.97 -22.21
CA CYS A 153 -20.85 3.44 -22.81
C CYS A 153 -19.80 4.53 -23.00
N VAL A 154 -18.57 4.18 -22.62
CA VAL A 154 -17.42 5.07 -22.69
C VAL A 154 -17.07 5.33 -24.14
N ALA A 155 -16.95 6.61 -24.50
CA ALA A 155 -16.66 7.04 -25.86
C ALA A 155 -15.27 7.65 -25.96
N LEU A 156 -14.44 7.11 -26.86
CA LEU A 156 -13.23 7.79 -27.31
C LEU A 156 -13.58 8.93 -28.28
N ALA A 157 -12.77 9.97 -28.29
CA ALA A 157 -12.92 11.14 -29.17
C ALA A 157 -12.43 10.88 -30.61
N GLY A 158 -11.59 9.85 -30.81
CA GLY A 158 -11.03 9.53 -32.13
C GLY A 158 -12.01 8.85 -33.10
N PRO A 159 -11.70 8.85 -34.41
CA PRO A 159 -12.53 8.25 -35.46
C PRO A 159 -12.70 6.73 -35.31
N ASP A 160 -11.75 6.06 -34.64
CA ASP A 160 -11.77 4.62 -34.38
C ASP A 160 -12.60 4.23 -33.14
N SER A 161 -13.42 5.14 -32.62
CA SER A 161 -14.31 4.89 -31.47
C SER A 161 -15.39 3.87 -31.83
N CYS A 162 -15.61 2.86 -30.97
CA CYS A 162 -16.68 1.87 -31.16
C CYS A 162 -18.08 2.50 -31.26
N ARG A 163 -18.26 3.71 -30.72
CA ARG A 163 -19.50 4.48 -30.77
C ARG A 163 -19.95 4.80 -32.19
N SER A 164 -19.01 5.03 -33.11
CA SER A 164 -19.31 5.27 -34.54
C SER A 164 -20.05 4.09 -35.20
N LYS A 165 -19.95 2.89 -34.62
CA LYS A 165 -20.57 1.65 -35.07
C LYS A 165 -21.82 1.28 -34.28
N GLY A 166 -22.30 2.16 -33.38
CA GLY A 166 -23.40 1.85 -32.46
C GLY A 166 -23.05 0.83 -31.38
N LEU A 167 -21.75 0.59 -31.15
CA LEU A 167 -21.22 -0.36 -30.16
C LEU A 167 -20.52 0.38 -29.02
N CYS A 168 -20.21 -0.35 -27.96
CA CYS A 168 -19.46 0.15 -26.82
C CYS A 168 -18.03 -0.36 -26.87
N GLU A 169 -17.09 0.43 -26.34
CA GLU A 169 -15.77 -0.09 -26.04
C GLU A 169 -15.89 -1.25 -25.05
N ARG A 170 -15.11 -2.31 -25.23
CA ARG A 170 -14.98 -3.37 -24.24
C ARG A 170 -14.27 -2.85 -22.99
N ALA A 171 -14.60 -3.34 -21.81
CA ALA A 171 -13.74 -3.23 -20.62
C ALA A 171 -12.32 -3.70 -20.95
N SER A 172 -11.30 -3.24 -20.23
CA SER A 172 -9.96 -3.73 -20.51
C SER A 172 -9.86 -5.24 -20.36
N ASN A 173 -8.87 -5.82 -21.03
CA ASN A 173 -8.60 -7.24 -20.99
C ASN A 173 -7.12 -7.47 -21.28
N CYS A 174 -6.70 -8.71 -21.52
CA CYS A 174 -5.29 -9.00 -21.78
C CYS A 174 -4.76 -8.43 -23.12
N LYS A 175 -5.62 -7.91 -24.01
CA LYS A 175 -5.25 -7.32 -25.32
C LYS A 175 -5.46 -5.80 -25.39
N TRP A 176 -6.58 -5.31 -24.88
CA TRP A 176 -6.99 -3.92 -24.95
C TRP A 176 -6.82 -3.26 -23.58
N ASP A 177 -6.08 -2.15 -23.57
CA ASP A 177 -5.88 -1.32 -22.38
C ASP A 177 -7.18 -0.64 -21.94
N ASP A 178 -7.17 0.17 -20.89
CA ASP A 178 -8.39 0.81 -20.39
C ASP A 178 -9.00 1.79 -21.42
N ALA A 179 -10.33 1.82 -21.48
CA ALA A 179 -11.04 2.77 -22.33
C ALA A 179 -11.16 4.09 -21.56
N VAL A 180 -10.54 5.17 -22.03
CA VAL A 180 -10.62 6.48 -21.35
C VAL A 180 -11.52 7.41 -22.15
N ALA A 181 -12.52 8.01 -21.47
CA ALA A 181 -13.45 8.94 -22.10
C ALA A 181 -12.68 10.13 -22.71
N GLY A 182 -13.00 10.51 -23.95
CA GLY A 182 -12.36 11.64 -24.63
C GLY A 182 -10.94 11.39 -25.14
N ALA A 183 -10.35 10.21 -24.90
CA ALA A 183 -9.04 9.88 -25.45
C ALA A 183 -9.09 9.77 -26.99
N ALA A 184 -8.01 10.20 -27.66
CA ALA A 184 -7.90 10.14 -29.12
C ALA A 184 -7.72 8.71 -29.65
N SER A 185 -7.10 7.83 -28.87
CA SER A 185 -6.85 6.43 -29.25
C SER A 185 -6.73 5.56 -28.00
N ARG A 186 -7.02 4.26 -28.15
CA ARG A 186 -6.87 3.25 -27.11
C ARG A 186 -5.62 2.41 -27.38
N ARG A 187 -4.80 2.16 -26.35
CA ARG A 187 -3.61 1.32 -26.48
C ARG A 187 -4.02 -0.14 -26.67
N GLU A 188 -3.49 -0.77 -27.71
CA GLU A 188 -3.48 -2.22 -27.89
C GLU A 188 -2.17 -2.73 -27.27
N LEU A 189 -2.24 -3.70 -26.34
CA LEU A 189 -1.08 -4.25 -25.64
C LEU A 189 -0.18 -5.07 -26.58
N PHE A 190 -0.78 -5.67 -27.61
CA PHE A 190 -0.06 -6.41 -28.65
C PHE A 190 -0.86 -6.46 -29.94
N THR A 191 -0.14 -6.41 -31.06
CA THR A 191 -0.70 -6.48 -32.42
C THR A 191 -0.75 -7.91 -32.94
N ALA A 192 -1.40 -8.14 -34.09
CA ALA A 192 -1.35 -9.44 -34.77
C ALA A 192 0.08 -9.88 -35.14
N ALA A 193 0.97 -8.93 -35.45
CA ALA A 193 2.38 -9.21 -35.71
C ALA A 193 3.10 -9.71 -34.44
N ASP A 194 2.77 -9.12 -33.29
CA ASP A 194 3.29 -9.55 -31.99
C ASP A 194 2.80 -10.95 -31.63
N VAL A 195 1.54 -11.29 -31.95
CA VAL A 195 1.02 -12.66 -31.77
C VAL A 195 1.79 -13.66 -32.62
N ALA A 196 2.06 -13.35 -33.89
CA ALA A 196 2.85 -14.23 -34.76
C ALA A 196 4.29 -14.41 -34.24
N ALA A 197 4.91 -13.33 -33.76
CA ALA A 197 6.23 -13.38 -33.13
C ALA A 197 6.22 -14.18 -31.83
N ALA A 198 5.21 -13.98 -30.98
CA ALA A 198 5.02 -14.68 -29.71
C ALA A 198 4.81 -16.18 -29.93
N THR A 199 3.94 -16.58 -30.87
CA THR A 199 3.73 -18.00 -31.23
C THR A 199 5.03 -18.64 -31.72
N LYS A 200 5.77 -17.97 -32.62
CA LYS A 200 7.07 -18.46 -33.08
C LYS A 200 8.09 -18.57 -31.95
N TRP A 201 8.09 -17.61 -31.02
CA TRP A 201 8.95 -17.62 -29.85
C TRP A 201 8.61 -18.78 -28.92
N VAL A 202 7.36 -18.95 -28.50
CA VAL A 202 6.95 -20.00 -27.56
C VAL A 202 7.12 -21.40 -28.16
N GLU A 203 6.79 -21.60 -29.44
CA GLU A 203 6.87 -22.93 -30.06
C GLU A 203 8.29 -23.37 -30.44
N ARG A 204 9.18 -22.42 -30.79
CA ARG A 204 10.50 -22.74 -31.33
C ARG A 204 11.64 -21.96 -30.66
N GLY A 205 11.47 -20.66 -30.45
CA GLY A 205 12.49 -19.80 -29.88
C GLY A 205 12.88 -20.18 -28.45
N TYR A 206 11.92 -20.18 -27.53
CA TYR A 206 12.13 -20.52 -26.13
C TYR A 206 12.62 -21.96 -25.93
N PRO A 207 12.03 -23.01 -26.54
CA PRO A 207 12.58 -24.36 -26.48
C PRO A 207 14.01 -24.48 -27.04
N SER A 208 14.33 -23.78 -28.14
CA SER A 208 15.71 -23.77 -28.65
C SER A 208 16.70 -23.15 -27.66
N SER A 209 16.25 -22.19 -26.85
CA SER A 209 17.06 -21.59 -25.80
C SER A 209 17.38 -22.56 -24.66
N LEU A 210 16.61 -23.64 -24.51
CA LEU A 210 16.81 -24.71 -23.52
C LEU A 210 17.67 -25.86 -24.06
N ALA A 211 17.90 -25.92 -25.38
CA ALA A 211 18.69 -26.97 -26.03
C ALA A 211 20.09 -27.18 -25.41
N PRO A 212 20.85 -26.14 -24.99
CA PRO A 212 22.15 -26.33 -24.36
C PRO A 212 22.12 -27.14 -23.06
N PHE A 213 20.99 -27.19 -22.35
CA PHE A 213 20.83 -27.96 -21.11
C PHE A 213 20.46 -29.42 -21.38
N VAL A 214 19.75 -29.69 -22.47
CA VAL A 214 19.31 -31.04 -22.83
C VAL A 214 20.35 -31.78 -23.66
N ALA A 215 21.04 -31.08 -24.57
CA ALA A 215 21.92 -31.68 -25.56
C ALA A 215 23.05 -32.53 -24.96
N PRO A 216 23.78 -32.12 -23.90
CA PRO A 216 24.85 -32.93 -23.33
C PRO A 216 24.37 -34.30 -22.84
N GLY A 217 23.24 -34.37 -22.13
CA GLY A 217 22.71 -35.63 -21.64
C GLY A 217 22.23 -36.54 -22.77
N ILE A 218 21.59 -36.00 -23.81
CA ILE A 218 21.22 -36.80 -24.99
C ILE A 218 22.47 -37.36 -25.67
N VAL A 219 23.52 -36.54 -25.87
CA VAL A 219 24.78 -37.00 -26.47
C VAL A 219 25.42 -38.12 -25.64
N PHE A 220 25.49 -37.97 -24.32
CA PHE A 220 26.02 -39.02 -23.44
C PHE A 220 25.17 -40.30 -23.44
N ALA A 221 23.85 -40.18 -23.51
CA ALA A 221 22.95 -41.33 -23.64
C ALA A 221 23.18 -42.08 -24.96
N VAL A 222 23.27 -41.36 -26.08
CA VAL A 222 23.55 -41.94 -27.41
C VAL A 222 24.94 -42.58 -27.45
N LEU A 223 25.97 -41.91 -26.92
CA LEU A 223 27.32 -42.46 -26.85
C LEU A 223 27.38 -43.74 -26.00
N THR A 224 26.64 -43.78 -24.89
CA THR A 224 26.56 -44.96 -24.02
C THR A 224 25.82 -46.11 -24.72
N ALA A 225 24.72 -45.81 -25.42
CA ALA A 225 23.99 -46.80 -26.22
C ALA A 225 24.85 -47.37 -27.35
N LEU A 226 25.51 -46.53 -28.14
CA LEU A 226 26.41 -46.95 -29.22
C LEU A 226 27.60 -47.75 -28.69
N SER A 227 28.20 -47.32 -27.57
CA SER A 227 29.30 -48.05 -26.92
C SER A 227 28.86 -49.43 -26.44
N CYS A 228 27.64 -49.55 -25.89
CA CYS A 228 27.06 -50.82 -25.50
C CYS A 228 26.86 -51.75 -26.69
N VAL A 229 26.24 -51.26 -27.77
CA VAL A 229 26.01 -52.04 -29.00
C VAL A 229 27.35 -52.50 -29.58
N LEU A 230 28.33 -51.59 -29.72
CA LEU A 230 29.66 -51.91 -30.23
C LEU A 230 30.36 -52.96 -29.35
N PHE A 231 30.28 -52.81 -28.03
CA PHE A 231 30.84 -53.77 -27.09
C PHE A 231 30.20 -55.15 -27.22
N VAL A 232 28.87 -55.24 -27.30
CA VAL A 232 28.14 -56.50 -27.49
C VAL A 232 28.50 -57.16 -28.81
N VAL A 233 28.57 -56.40 -29.91
CA VAL A 233 28.96 -56.92 -31.23
C VAL A 233 30.40 -57.42 -31.22
N LEU A 234 31.35 -56.63 -30.72
CA LEU A 234 32.76 -57.04 -30.64
C LEU A 234 32.96 -58.27 -29.75
N ARG A 235 32.22 -58.36 -28.65
CA ARG A 235 32.30 -59.49 -27.70
C ARG A 235 31.61 -60.76 -28.21
N CYS A 236 30.41 -60.63 -28.76
CA CYS A 236 29.56 -61.78 -29.13
C CYS A 236 29.82 -62.30 -30.55
N VAL A 237 30.12 -61.40 -31.51
CA VAL A 237 30.31 -61.73 -32.94
C VAL A 237 31.79 -61.90 -33.26
N PHE A 238 32.63 -60.92 -32.88
CA PHE A 238 34.05 -60.92 -33.26
C PHE A 238 34.99 -61.55 -32.22
N ASN A 239 34.47 -61.96 -31.07
CA ASN A 239 35.26 -62.50 -29.95
C ASN A 239 36.43 -61.60 -29.50
N ARG A 240 36.35 -60.28 -29.78
CA ARG A 240 37.31 -59.23 -29.37
C ARG A 240 36.82 -58.54 -28.09
N CYS A 241 37.60 -57.60 -27.55
CA CYS A 241 37.29 -56.92 -26.27
C CYS A 241 37.14 -57.90 -25.08
N GLY A 242 38.13 -58.78 -24.95
CA GLY A 242 38.33 -59.70 -23.83
C GLY A 242 37.77 -61.12 -24.03
N GLY A 243 37.22 -61.47 -25.20
CA GLY A 243 36.84 -62.85 -25.58
C GLY A 243 35.62 -63.47 -24.86
N ARG A 244 35.16 -64.65 -25.29
CA ARG A 244 34.07 -65.42 -24.66
C ARG A 244 34.56 -66.22 -23.43
N ASN A 245 35.85 -66.56 -23.41
CA ASN A 245 36.46 -67.49 -22.45
C ASN A 245 37.49 -66.79 -21.54
N PRO A 246 37.69 -67.25 -20.29
CA PRO A 246 38.72 -66.73 -19.39
C PRO A 246 40.14 -67.09 -19.84
N ARG A 247 41.17 -66.37 -19.35
CA ARG A 247 42.59 -66.70 -19.61
C ARG A 247 42.96 -68.03 -18.96
N GLU A 248 43.67 -68.88 -19.70
CA GLU A 248 44.12 -70.20 -19.23
C GLU A 248 45.08 -70.12 -18.04
N LYS A 249 45.89 -69.06 -17.94
CA LYS A 249 46.85 -68.83 -16.84
C LYS A 249 46.22 -68.31 -15.53
N GLY A 250 44.90 -68.08 -15.49
CA GLY A 250 44.22 -67.45 -14.35
C GLY A 250 44.53 -65.96 -14.19
N TYR A 251 44.02 -65.35 -13.11
CA TYR A 251 44.17 -63.92 -12.80
C TYR A 251 44.83 -63.70 -11.42
N THR A 252 45.52 -62.57 -11.23
CA THR A 252 46.15 -62.23 -9.95
C THR A 252 45.13 -61.78 -8.90
N ARG A 253 45.53 -61.70 -7.62
CA ARG A 253 44.64 -61.15 -6.57
C ARG A 253 44.34 -59.67 -6.80
N CYS A 254 45.34 -58.88 -7.20
CA CYS A 254 45.15 -57.46 -7.54
C CYS A 254 44.18 -57.28 -8.73
N ASP A 255 44.21 -58.20 -9.71
CA ASP A 255 43.28 -58.20 -10.83
C ASP A 255 41.81 -58.40 -10.43
N ILE A 256 41.54 -58.99 -9.27
CA ILE A 256 40.18 -59.24 -8.79
C ILE A 256 39.78 -58.20 -7.73
N VAL A 257 40.70 -57.86 -6.81
CA VAL A 257 40.43 -56.95 -5.69
C VAL A 257 40.19 -55.52 -6.17
N VAL A 258 40.99 -55.00 -7.10
CA VAL A 258 40.87 -53.60 -7.54
C VAL A 258 39.52 -53.32 -8.20
N PRO A 259 39.05 -54.09 -9.20
CA PRO A 259 37.72 -53.87 -9.76
C PRO A 259 36.58 -54.11 -8.75
N SER A 260 36.78 -55.02 -7.79
CA SER A 260 35.79 -55.29 -6.73
C SER A 260 35.67 -54.10 -5.77
N ALA A 261 36.79 -53.50 -5.37
CA ALA A 261 36.80 -52.31 -4.52
C ALA A 261 36.16 -51.10 -5.21
N VAL A 262 36.47 -50.89 -6.50
CA VAL A 262 35.83 -49.85 -7.32
C VAL A 262 34.32 -50.08 -7.41
N PHE A 263 33.88 -51.31 -7.65
CA PHE A 263 32.46 -51.66 -7.71
C PHE A 263 31.74 -51.37 -6.39
N LEU A 264 32.33 -51.76 -5.25
CA LEU A 264 31.73 -51.53 -3.93
C LEU A 264 31.71 -50.04 -3.55
N ALA A 265 32.77 -49.29 -3.83
CA ALA A 265 32.81 -47.84 -3.59
C ALA A 265 31.73 -47.10 -4.41
N CYS A 266 31.59 -47.46 -5.70
CA CYS A 266 30.54 -46.91 -6.55
C CYS A 266 29.14 -47.34 -6.09
N THR A 267 28.97 -48.57 -5.59
CA THR A 267 27.70 -49.06 -5.01
C THR A 267 27.28 -48.21 -3.81
N LEU A 268 28.22 -47.84 -2.93
CA LEU A 268 27.95 -46.93 -1.81
C LEU A 268 27.53 -45.54 -2.30
N ALA A 269 28.20 -45.00 -3.33
CA ALA A 269 27.83 -43.71 -3.91
C ALA A 269 26.43 -43.73 -4.54
N VAL A 270 26.07 -44.81 -5.25
CA VAL A 270 24.72 -45.03 -5.81
C VAL A 270 23.66 -45.08 -4.69
N PHE A 271 23.97 -45.74 -3.57
CA PHE A 271 23.11 -45.78 -2.40
C PHE A 271 22.88 -44.39 -1.79
N ILE A 272 23.95 -43.62 -1.57
CA ILE A 272 23.86 -42.25 -1.06
C ILE A 272 23.00 -41.37 -1.99
N CYS A 273 23.25 -41.41 -3.30
CA CYS A 273 22.47 -40.63 -4.27
C CYS A 273 20.98 -41.03 -4.29
N SER A 274 20.68 -42.31 -4.06
CA SER A 274 19.31 -42.81 -3.98
C SER A 274 18.59 -42.27 -2.75
N VAL A 275 19.23 -42.30 -1.58
CA VAL A 275 18.66 -41.77 -0.32
C VAL A 275 18.40 -40.26 -0.44
N VAL A 276 19.36 -39.50 -0.96
CA VAL A 276 19.21 -38.05 -1.17
C VAL A 276 18.07 -37.75 -2.14
N THR A 277 17.96 -38.50 -3.24
CA THR A 277 16.88 -38.29 -4.22
C THR A 277 15.50 -38.59 -3.65
N VAL A 278 15.36 -39.65 -2.85
CA VAL A 278 14.10 -39.97 -2.17
C VAL A 278 13.68 -38.83 -1.25
N ALA A 279 14.62 -38.32 -0.44
CA ALA A 279 14.38 -37.21 0.47
C ALA A 279 14.05 -35.90 -0.25
N GLN A 280 14.61 -35.67 -1.43
CA GLN A 280 14.35 -34.47 -2.23
C GLN A 280 13.08 -34.56 -3.07
N ASN A 281 12.67 -35.75 -3.50
CA ASN A 281 11.47 -35.92 -4.31
C ASN A 281 10.19 -35.62 -3.53
N SER A 282 10.13 -35.92 -2.22
CA SER A 282 9.03 -35.47 -1.37
C SER A 282 8.95 -33.95 -1.29
N ASN A 283 10.11 -33.26 -1.26
CA ASN A 283 10.16 -31.80 -1.20
C ASN A 283 9.60 -31.13 -2.46
N ILE A 284 9.69 -31.78 -3.64
CA ILE A 284 9.10 -31.24 -4.87
C ILE A 284 7.57 -31.26 -4.79
N SER A 285 6.98 -32.33 -4.25
CA SER A 285 5.53 -32.38 -4.06
C SER A 285 5.10 -31.37 -2.99
N ASP A 286 5.82 -31.28 -1.88
CA ASP A 286 5.54 -30.33 -0.80
C ASP A 286 5.59 -28.88 -1.31
N GLY A 287 6.62 -28.50 -2.08
CA GLY A 287 6.74 -27.11 -2.52
C GLY A 287 5.89 -26.76 -3.76
N VAL A 288 5.46 -27.70 -4.62
CA VAL A 288 4.40 -27.39 -5.60
C VAL A 288 3.08 -27.13 -4.87
N ASN A 289 2.73 -27.98 -3.91
CA ASN A 289 1.56 -27.76 -3.07
C ASN A 289 1.67 -26.45 -2.28
N GLY A 290 2.86 -26.11 -1.78
CA GLY A 290 3.15 -24.83 -1.13
C GLY A 290 2.94 -23.64 -2.06
N VAL A 291 3.47 -23.67 -3.29
CA VAL A 291 3.25 -22.62 -4.30
C VAL A 291 1.75 -22.46 -4.61
N LEU A 292 1.05 -23.57 -4.86
CA LEU A 292 -0.38 -23.54 -5.21
C LEU A 292 -1.26 -23.10 -4.02
N GLN A 293 -0.91 -23.50 -2.80
CA GLN A 293 -1.55 -23.05 -1.57
C GLN A 293 -1.31 -21.55 -1.35
N SER A 294 -0.07 -21.07 -1.45
CA SER A 294 0.25 -19.65 -1.30
C SER A 294 -0.44 -18.80 -2.36
N LEU A 295 -0.55 -19.28 -3.61
CA LEU A 295 -1.33 -18.62 -4.66
C LEU A 295 -2.81 -18.59 -4.33
N ASN A 296 -3.40 -19.70 -3.87
CA ASN A 296 -4.81 -19.75 -3.50
C ASN A 296 -5.13 -18.84 -2.30
N THR A 297 -4.26 -18.81 -1.28
CA THR A 297 -4.36 -17.89 -0.13
C THR A 297 -4.22 -16.45 -0.58
N THR A 298 -3.29 -16.14 -1.49
CA THR A 298 -3.12 -14.79 -2.06
C THR A 298 -4.39 -14.35 -2.77
N LEU A 299 -4.95 -15.21 -3.64
CA LEU A 299 -6.20 -14.92 -4.33
C LEU A 299 -7.38 -14.78 -3.35
N ALA A 300 -7.47 -15.60 -2.30
CA ALA A 300 -8.48 -15.43 -1.26
C ALA A 300 -8.31 -14.12 -0.48
N ASN A 301 -7.08 -13.70 -0.21
CA ASN A 301 -6.79 -12.41 0.42
C ASN A 301 -7.14 -11.22 -0.48
N ILE A 302 -6.95 -11.34 -1.81
CA ILE A 302 -7.42 -10.31 -2.77
C ILE A 302 -8.96 -10.18 -2.70
N GLU A 303 -9.69 -11.30 -2.65
CA GLU A 303 -11.16 -11.30 -2.54
C GLU A 303 -11.64 -10.70 -1.21
N ILE A 304 -11.01 -11.07 -0.09
CA ILE A 304 -11.28 -10.47 1.23
C ILE A 304 -11.02 -8.96 1.20
N PHE A 305 -9.88 -8.56 0.63
CA PHE A 305 -9.52 -7.14 0.49
C PHE A 305 -10.52 -6.38 -0.36
N ALA A 306 -10.94 -6.94 -1.51
CA ALA A 306 -11.97 -6.36 -2.35
C ALA A 306 -13.29 -6.20 -1.60
N THR A 307 -13.72 -7.22 -0.85
CA THR A 307 -14.96 -7.19 -0.03
C THR A 307 -14.90 -6.11 1.05
N ASN A 308 -13.75 -5.98 1.73
CA ASN A 308 -13.49 -4.97 2.76
C ASN A 308 -13.53 -3.53 2.21
N LEU A 309 -13.34 -3.33 0.91
CA LEU A 309 -13.45 -2.03 0.23
C LEU A 309 -14.83 -1.80 -0.40
N GLN A 310 -15.45 -2.82 -0.99
CA GLN A 310 -16.76 -2.69 -1.63
C GLN A 310 -17.84 -2.28 -0.65
N THR A 311 -17.86 -2.87 0.55
CA THR A 311 -18.86 -2.58 1.59
C THR A 311 -18.88 -1.08 1.96
N PRO A 312 -17.74 -0.46 2.34
CA PRO A 312 -17.72 0.97 2.61
C PRO A 312 -17.94 1.82 1.36
N LEU A 313 -17.51 1.41 0.15
CA LEU A 313 -17.79 2.16 -1.08
C LEU A 313 -19.29 2.23 -1.40
N ALA A 314 -20.01 1.11 -1.27
CA ALA A 314 -21.46 1.07 -1.45
C ALA A 314 -22.18 1.90 -0.38
N ALA A 315 -21.71 1.84 0.88
CA ALA A 315 -22.24 2.68 1.95
C ALA A 315 -21.97 4.17 1.70
N ALA A 316 -20.80 4.53 1.15
CA ALA A 316 -20.43 5.90 0.84
C ALA A 316 -21.37 6.50 -0.20
N GLU A 317 -21.73 5.73 -1.24
CA GLU A 317 -22.67 6.19 -2.26
C GLU A 317 -24.03 6.58 -1.64
N ALA A 318 -24.62 5.70 -0.84
CA ALA A 318 -25.90 5.95 -0.19
C ALA A 318 -25.83 7.11 0.82
N ARG A 319 -24.74 7.19 1.60
CA ARG A 319 -24.55 8.23 2.63
C ARG A 319 -24.28 9.60 2.01
N VAL A 320 -23.51 9.70 0.93
CA VAL A 320 -23.28 10.97 0.22
C VAL A 320 -24.58 11.48 -0.40
N ALA A 321 -25.41 10.61 -0.98
CA ALA A 321 -26.71 11.02 -1.51
C ALA A 321 -27.64 11.54 -0.38
N ALA A 322 -27.67 10.86 0.77
CA ALA A 322 -28.43 11.31 1.93
C ALA A 322 -27.91 12.64 2.50
N ALA A 323 -26.60 12.79 2.65
CA ALA A 323 -25.95 14.02 3.11
C ALA A 323 -26.19 15.18 2.14
N SER A 324 -26.18 14.93 0.83
CA SER A 324 -26.51 15.92 -0.20
C SER A 324 -27.91 16.51 -0.01
N ALA A 325 -28.91 15.65 0.18
CA ALA A 325 -30.28 16.08 0.43
C ALA A 325 -30.42 16.81 1.77
N ALA A 326 -29.81 16.28 2.84
CA ALA A 326 -29.88 16.86 4.18
C ALA A 326 -29.21 18.23 4.25
N VAL A 327 -27.99 18.36 3.73
CA VAL A 327 -27.25 19.64 3.66
C VAL A 327 -28.03 20.63 2.80
N GLY A 328 -28.46 20.24 1.60
CA GLY A 328 -29.21 21.12 0.70
C GLY A 328 -30.51 21.67 1.30
N ALA A 329 -31.17 20.91 2.17
CA ALA A 329 -32.35 21.37 2.89
C ALA A 329 -32.01 22.27 4.09
N GLN A 330 -30.97 21.91 4.85
CA GLN A 330 -30.67 22.53 6.14
C GLN A 330 -29.81 23.81 6.05
N VAL A 331 -28.94 23.94 5.05
CA VAL A 331 -28.11 25.15 4.89
C VAL A 331 -28.77 26.25 4.06
N ARG A 332 -29.92 25.96 3.46
CA ARG A 332 -30.66 26.93 2.64
C ARG A 332 -31.17 28.08 3.51
N GLY A 333 -30.97 29.32 3.08
CA GLY A 333 -31.45 30.49 3.83
C GLY A 333 -30.47 30.97 4.91
N LEU A 334 -29.23 30.47 4.94
CA LEU A 334 -28.19 30.91 5.90
C LEU A 334 -27.32 32.06 5.37
N GLU A 335 -27.70 32.71 4.26
CA GLU A 335 -26.95 33.83 3.66
C GLU A 335 -26.86 35.04 4.60
N TRP A 336 -27.81 35.15 5.54
CA TRP A 336 -27.82 36.19 6.57
C TRP A 336 -26.58 36.16 7.47
N ILE A 337 -25.91 35.01 7.64
CA ILE A 337 -24.71 34.92 8.49
C ILE A 337 -23.63 35.90 7.99
N ALA A 338 -23.35 35.88 6.69
CA ALA A 338 -22.34 36.75 6.09
C ALA A 338 -22.82 38.21 5.95
N ALA A 339 -24.13 38.45 5.84
CA ALA A 339 -24.69 39.79 5.77
C ALA A 339 -24.68 40.47 7.15
N ASP A 340 -25.26 39.83 8.16
CA ASP A 340 -25.38 40.35 9.52
C ASP A 340 -23.99 40.49 10.18
N GLY A 341 -23.06 39.56 9.92
CA GLY A 341 -21.67 39.70 10.39
C GLY A 341 -20.94 40.90 9.79
N ARG A 342 -21.21 41.27 8.52
CA ARG A 342 -20.69 42.51 7.91
C ARG A 342 -21.33 43.75 8.51
N THR A 343 -22.64 43.72 8.77
CA THR A 343 -23.34 44.80 9.46
C THR A 343 -22.76 45.04 10.84
N LEU A 344 -22.53 44.00 11.64
CA LEU A 344 -21.91 44.13 12.97
C LEU A 344 -20.49 44.72 12.90
N ALA A 345 -19.68 44.29 11.92
CA ALA A 345 -18.36 44.86 11.71
C ALA A 345 -18.43 46.36 11.39
N GLN A 346 -19.37 46.76 10.54
CA GLN A 346 -19.59 48.18 10.21
C GLN A 346 -20.08 48.98 11.42
N MET A 347 -21.00 48.44 12.23
CA MET A 347 -21.47 49.11 13.46
C MET A 347 -20.31 49.38 14.44
N LEU A 348 -19.37 48.43 14.58
CA LEU A 348 -18.20 48.59 15.44
C LEU A 348 -17.20 49.63 14.90
N GLU A 349 -17.03 49.68 13.58
CA GLU A 349 -16.21 50.68 12.90
C GLU A 349 -16.81 52.09 13.03
N ASP A 350 -18.12 52.22 12.77
CA ASP A 350 -18.86 53.48 12.89
C ASP A 350 -18.86 54.00 14.34
N PHE A 351 -19.05 53.10 15.31
CA PHE A 351 -18.93 53.44 16.74
C PHE A 351 -17.53 53.97 17.07
N GLY A 352 -16.48 53.26 16.66
CA GLY A 352 -15.09 53.70 16.87
C GLY A 352 -14.79 55.05 16.22
N ALA A 353 -15.18 55.24 14.95
CA ALA A 353 -14.94 56.46 14.20
C ALA A 353 -15.69 57.66 14.79
N THR A 354 -16.95 57.46 15.21
CA THR A 354 -17.79 58.51 15.78
C THR A 354 -17.18 59.06 17.06
N TYR A 355 -16.76 58.19 17.98
CA TYR A 355 -16.29 58.61 19.30
C TYR A 355 -14.80 58.92 19.35
N ALA A 356 -13.96 58.34 18.49
CA ALA A 356 -12.54 58.70 18.40
C ALA A 356 -12.31 60.13 17.88
N ALA A 357 -13.28 60.68 17.14
CA ALA A 357 -13.24 62.04 16.59
C ALA A 357 -14.03 63.08 17.41
N GLN A 358 -14.35 62.78 18.68
CA GLN A 358 -15.07 63.70 19.55
C GLN A 358 -14.17 64.69 20.29
N GLY A 359 -14.76 65.85 20.55
CA GLY A 359 -14.10 66.97 21.20
C GLY A 359 -13.11 67.72 20.30
N PRO A 360 -12.47 68.76 20.84
CA PRO A 360 -12.78 69.41 22.12
C PRO A 360 -14.19 70.04 22.14
N PHE A 361 -14.74 70.26 23.33
CA PHE A 361 -16.08 70.80 23.56
C PHE A 361 -16.02 72.30 23.92
N PRO A 362 -17.04 73.11 23.57
CA PRO A 362 -18.35 72.72 23.03
C PRO A 362 -18.40 72.54 21.49
N ALA A 363 -17.34 72.89 20.75
CA ALA A 363 -17.25 72.72 19.30
C ALA A 363 -15.96 72.01 18.91
N LYS A 364 -15.98 71.08 17.93
CA LYS A 364 -14.82 70.25 17.51
C LYS A 364 -13.56 71.03 17.09
N ALA A 365 -13.64 72.35 16.89
CA ALA A 365 -12.51 73.24 16.60
C ALA A 365 -12.03 74.08 17.80
N CYS A 366 -12.57 73.85 19.02
CA CYS A 366 -12.16 74.53 20.25
C CYS A 366 -10.65 74.37 20.47
N ASN A 367 -9.97 75.38 20.98
CA ASN A 367 -8.57 75.24 21.37
C ASN A 367 -8.48 74.84 22.85
N ALA A 368 -7.94 73.66 23.14
CA ALA A 368 -7.72 73.14 24.50
C ALA A 368 -6.85 74.05 25.39
N SER A 369 -6.18 75.04 24.80
CA SER A 369 -5.42 76.09 25.51
C SER A 369 -6.31 77.12 26.22
N SER A 370 -7.61 77.17 25.92
CA SER A 370 -8.54 78.10 26.55
C SER A 370 -9.26 77.45 27.73
N ALA A 371 -9.36 78.17 28.85
CA ALA A 371 -9.96 77.68 30.10
C ALA A 371 -11.45 77.28 30.00
N ALA A 372 -12.09 77.58 28.87
CA ALA A 372 -13.50 77.30 28.61
C ALA A 372 -13.73 76.09 27.68
N CYS A 373 -12.67 75.51 27.10
CA CYS A 373 -12.77 74.31 26.27
C CYS A 373 -12.40 73.04 27.07
N VAL A 374 -13.09 71.94 26.80
CA VAL A 374 -12.81 70.63 27.42
C VAL A 374 -12.40 69.63 26.35
N ALA A 375 -11.20 69.06 26.43
CA ALA A 375 -10.76 68.01 25.49
C ALA A 375 -11.43 66.67 25.82
N CYS A 376 -11.61 65.79 24.82
CA CYS A 376 -11.95 64.40 25.15
C CYS A 376 -10.70 63.68 25.67
N PRO A 377 -10.72 63.11 26.89
CA PRO A 377 -9.58 62.39 27.44
C PRO A 377 -9.32 61.08 26.66
N ASP A 378 -8.06 60.65 26.62
CA ASP A 378 -7.68 59.38 25.97
C ASP A 378 -8.39 58.17 26.60
N ALA A 379 -8.73 58.24 27.89
CA ALA A 379 -9.50 57.21 28.59
C ALA A 379 -10.87 56.93 27.97
N VAL A 380 -11.48 57.92 27.30
CA VAL A 380 -12.84 57.82 26.72
C VAL A 380 -12.77 57.71 25.19
N CYS A 381 -12.11 58.66 24.52
CA CYS A 381 -12.08 58.72 23.04
C CYS A 381 -10.79 58.12 22.43
N GLY A 382 -9.89 57.57 23.24
CA GLY A 382 -8.52 57.28 22.84
C GLY A 382 -8.19 55.79 22.72
N ALA A 383 -7.15 55.35 23.44
CA ALA A 383 -6.65 53.97 23.34
C ALA A 383 -7.67 52.89 23.75
N PRO A 384 -8.45 53.03 24.85
CA PRO A 384 -9.41 52.00 25.27
C PRO A 384 -10.52 51.74 24.26
N LEU A 385 -11.07 52.81 23.64
CA LEU A 385 -12.08 52.70 22.57
C LEU A 385 -11.54 51.94 21.35
N ARG A 386 -10.32 52.28 20.91
CA ARG A 386 -9.66 51.60 19.78
C ARG A 386 -9.35 50.14 20.10
N ALA A 387 -8.92 49.83 21.33
CA ALA A 387 -8.67 48.47 21.76
C ALA A 387 -9.95 47.63 21.81
N PHE A 388 -11.05 48.21 22.32
CA PHE A 388 -12.36 47.57 22.32
C PHE A 388 -12.85 47.27 20.90
N THR A 389 -12.92 48.28 20.03
CA THR A 389 -13.44 48.12 18.66
C THR A 389 -12.61 47.13 17.84
N ALA A 390 -11.28 47.14 17.97
CA ALA A 390 -10.41 46.16 17.33
C ALA A 390 -10.66 44.72 17.85
N SER A 391 -10.77 44.55 19.18
CA SER A 391 -11.00 43.24 19.79
C SER A 391 -12.39 42.69 19.46
N ALA A 392 -13.41 43.54 19.52
CA ALA A 392 -14.79 43.22 19.16
C ALA A 392 -14.90 42.84 17.67
N GLY A 393 -14.27 43.61 16.79
CA GLY A 393 -14.22 43.32 15.35
C GLY A 393 -13.52 41.99 15.06
N GLY A 394 -12.41 41.71 15.75
CA GLY A 394 -11.68 40.44 15.63
C GLY A 394 -12.52 39.23 16.05
N LEU A 395 -13.22 39.31 17.18
CA LEU A 395 -14.12 38.25 17.65
C LEU A 395 -15.30 38.03 16.70
N ALA A 396 -15.93 39.11 16.23
CA ALA A 396 -17.03 39.06 15.28
C ALA A 396 -16.61 38.42 13.94
N ALA A 397 -15.44 38.82 13.42
CA ALA A 397 -14.87 38.29 12.19
C ALA A 397 -14.51 36.80 12.32
N GLN A 398 -13.92 36.38 13.44
CA GLN A 398 -13.56 35.00 13.69
C GLN A 398 -14.79 34.08 13.72
N ALA A 399 -15.79 34.42 14.53
CA ALA A 399 -17.01 33.61 14.67
C ALA A 399 -17.80 33.56 13.35
N THR A 400 -17.98 34.71 12.69
CA THR A 400 -18.68 34.79 11.40
C THR A 400 -17.93 34.02 10.32
N GLY A 401 -16.63 34.25 10.19
CA GLY A 401 -15.79 33.63 9.15
C GLY A 401 -15.80 32.11 9.25
N LEU A 402 -15.73 31.56 10.47
CA LEU A 402 -15.79 30.12 10.67
C LEU A 402 -17.16 29.52 10.32
N MET A 403 -18.26 30.16 10.73
CA MET A 403 -19.61 29.71 10.41
C MET A 403 -19.85 29.74 8.90
N VAL A 404 -19.45 30.83 8.23
CA VAL A 404 -19.56 30.96 6.77
C VAL A 404 -18.73 29.91 6.06
N ALA A 405 -17.47 29.71 6.46
CA ALA A 405 -16.59 28.71 5.86
C ALA A 405 -17.15 27.28 6.01
N THR A 406 -17.71 26.96 7.18
CA THR A 406 -18.33 25.65 7.43
C THR A 406 -19.56 25.43 6.55
N VAL A 407 -20.48 26.41 6.51
CA VAL A 407 -21.70 26.34 5.68
C VAL A 407 -21.35 26.24 4.20
N GLN A 408 -20.44 27.09 3.71
CA GLN A 408 -20.00 27.08 2.31
C GLN A 408 -19.25 25.79 1.96
N GLY A 409 -18.42 25.26 2.86
CA GLY A 409 -17.72 23.99 2.66
C GLY A 409 -18.68 22.81 2.52
N LEU A 410 -19.71 22.76 3.37
CA LEU A 410 -20.78 21.76 3.27
C LEU A 410 -21.56 21.91 1.96
N GLN A 411 -21.95 23.13 1.59
CA GLN A 411 -22.71 23.38 0.37
C GLN A 411 -21.89 23.06 -0.89
N LEU A 412 -20.62 23.44 -0.93
CA LEU A 412 -19.73 23.13 -2.05
C LEU A 412 -19.60 21.62 -2.24
N THR A 413 -19.28 20.89 -1.16
CA THR A 413 -19.01 19.44 -1.21
C THR A 413 -20.27 18.65 -1.52
N PHE A 414 -21.35 18.88 -0.76
CA PHE A 414 -22.54 18.02 -0.78
C PHE A 414 -23.66 18.53 -1.68
N VAL A 415 -23.63 19.77 -2.15
CA VAL A 415 -24.65 20.30 -3.08
C VAL A 415 -24.05 20.54 -4.46
N ASN A 416 -22.94 21.25 -4.55
CA ASN A 416 -22.36 21.63 -5.85
C ASN A 416 -21.51 20.51 -6.48
N GLN A 417 -20.76 19.76 -5.67
CA GLN A 417 -19.82 18.73 -6.12
C GLN A 417 -20.27 17.29 -5.83
N SER A 418 -21.51 17.09 -5.34
CA SER A 418 -21.99 15.76 -4.99
C SER A 418 -22.05 14.81 -6.18
N GLY A 419 -22.33 15.31 -7.38
CA GLY A 419 -22.31 14.52 -8.61
C GLY A 419 -20.92 13.95 -8.92
N GLU A 420 -19.87 14.78 -8.81
CA GLU A 420 -18.48 14.37 -9.03
C GLU A 420 -18.01 13.38 -7.96
N LEU A 421 -18.33 13.65 -6.69
CA LEU A 421 -18.03 12.76 -5.57
C LEU A 421 -18.69 11.38 -5.73
N LEU A 422 -19.98 11.35 -6.07
CA LEU A 422 -20.72 10.11 -6.33
C LEU A 422 -20.17 9.36 -7.55
N ALA A 423 -19.80 10.07 -8.62
CA ALA A 423 -19.20 9.47 -9.80
C ALA A 423 -17.86 8.79 -9.48
N GLY A 424 -17.00 9.45 -8.69
CA GLY A 424 -15.73 8.90 -8.23
C GLY A 424 -15.91 7.65 -7.36
N ILE A 425 -16.82 7.69 -6.38
CA ILE A 425 -17.12 6.54 -5.51
C ILE A 425 -17.66 5.35 -6.33
N ARG A 426 -18.57 5.60 -7.28
CA ARG A 426 -19.12 4.56 -8.16
C ARG A 426 -18.07 3.95 -9.09
N ALA A 427 -17.14 4.77 -9.59
CA ALA A 427 -16.03 4.28 -10.41
C ALA A 427 -15.15 3.33 -9.60
N ALA A 428 -14.69 3.76 -8.42
CA ALA A 428 -13.89 2.93 -7.53
C ALA A 428 -14.61 1.64 -7.10
N HIS A 429 -15.91 1.71 -6.80
CA HIS A 429 -16.71 0.52 -6.46
C HIS A 429 -16.70 -0.52 -7.59
N ARG A 430 -16.80 -0.07 -8.85
CA ARG A 430 -16.75 -0.95 -10.01
C ARG A 430 -15.36 -1.51 -10.26
N GLU A 431 -14.32 -0.70 -10.10
CA GLU A 431 -12.93 -1.14 -10.23
C GLU A 431 -12.64 -2.29 -9.25
N ILE A 432 -13.03 -2.15 -7.98
CA ILE A 432 -12.87 -3.21 -6.99
C ILE A 432 -13.73 -4.44 -7.32
N SER A 433 -14.94 -4.28 -7.87
CA SER A 433 -15.74 -5.43 -8.35
C SER A 433 -15.09 -6.16 -9.53
N GLY A 434 -14.35 -5.43 -10.38
CA GLY A 434 -13.55 -6.00 -11.46
C GLY A 434 -12.40 -6.85 -10.95
N VAL A 435 -11.71 -6.40 -9.88
CA VAL A 435 -10.65 -7.15 -9.19
C VAL A 435 -11.20 -8.46 -8.59
N GLU A 436 -12.38 -8.43 -7.99
CA GLU A 436 -13.03 -9.64 -7.47
C GLU A 436 -13.33 -10.65 -8.58
N ALA A 437 -13.97 -10.23 -9.67
CA ALA A 437 -14.28 -11.09 -10.80
C ALA A 437 -13.02 -11.70 -11.45
N MET A 438 -11.93 -10.92 -11.53
CA MET A 438 -10.62 -11.39 -11.96
C MET A 438 -10.10 -12.51 -11.04
N THR A 439 -10.19 -12.27 -9.74
CA THR A 439 -9.70 -13.19 -8.70
C THR A 439 -10.44 -14.53 -8.75
N THR A 440 -11.76 -14.54 -8.91
CA THR A 440 -12.56 -15.77 -9.05
C THR A 440 -12.11 -16.61 -10.26
N ARG A 441 -11.84 -15.97 -11.40
CA ARG A 441 -11.35 -16.66 -12.61
C ARG A 441 -9.95 -17.22 -12.43
N SER A 442 -9.06 -16.46 -11.79
CA SER A 442 -7.72 -16.93 -11.44
C SER A 442 -7.78 -18.17 -10.54
N LYS A 443 -8.68 -18.21 -9.56
CA LYS A 443 -8.89 -19.41 -8.72
C LYS A 443 -9.31 -20.63 -9.52
N ALA A 444 -10.21 -20.47 -10.49
CA ALA A 444 -10.61 -21.58 -11.37
C ALA A 444 -9.42 -22.12 -12.17
N LEU A 445 -8.53 -21.25 -12.66
CA LEU A 445 -7.30 -21.68 -13.34
C LEU A 445 -6.36 -22.43 -12.38
N VAL A 446 -6.11 -21.89 -11.18
CA VAL A 446 -5.28 -22.57 -10.15
C VAL A 446 -5.82 -23.97 -9.87
N ALA A 447 -7.14 -24.13 -9.76
CA ALA A 447 -7.76 -25.44 -9.53
C ALA A 447 -7.50 -26.43 -10.68
N VAL A 448 -7.55 -25.96 -11.94
CA VAL A 448 -7.19 -26.79 -13.11
C VAL A 448 -5.70 -27.18 -13.08
N VAL A 449 -4.82 -26.27 -12.65
CA VAL A 449 -3.38 -26.56 -12.50
C VAL A 449 -3.16 -27.61 -11.43
N GLN A 450 -3.78 -27.44 -10.26
CA GLN A 450 -3.71 -28.38 -9.15
C GLN A 450 -4.16 -29.76 -9.59
N SER A 451 -5.35 -29.87 -10.20
CA SER A 451 -5.86 -31.15 -10.72
C SER A 451 -4.90 -31.78 -11.73
N THR A 452 -4.36 -31.00 -12.66
CA THR A 452 -3.39 -31.50 -13.65
C THR A 452 -2.11 -31.97 -12.95
N PHE A 453 -1.62 -31.22 -11.97
CA PHE A 453 -0.43 -31.60 -11.22
C PHE A 453 -0.65 -32.90 -10.46
N ASP A 454 -1.77 -33.03 -9.75
CA ASP A 454 -2.12 -34.21 -8.96
C ASP A 454 -2.16 -35.47 -9.85
N ASP A 455 -2.80 -35.38 -11.02
CA ASP A 455 -2.88 -36.49 -12.00
C ASP A 455 -1.51 -36.95 -12.52
N TYR A 456 -0.55 -36.02 -12.70
CA TYR A 456 0.78 -36.34 -13.25
C TYR A 456 1.89 -36.51 -12.21
N SER A 457 1.66 -36.09 -10.96
CA SER A 457 2.63 -36.15 -9.87
C SER A 457 3.09 -37.59 -9.60
N PHE A 458 2.16 -38.55 -9.69
CA PHE A 458 2.41 -39.98 -9.55
C PHE A 458 3.36 -40.52 -10.63
N SER A 459 3.13 -40.16 -11.90
CA SER A 459 3.95 -40.61 -13.03
C SER A 459 5.38 -40.04 -12.98
N ARG A 460 5.54 -38.78 -12.55
CA ARG A 460 6.86 -38.14 -12.38
C ARG A 460 7.67 -38.85 -11.30
N GLY A 461 7.11 -38.96 -10.10
CA GLY A 461 7.78 -39.59 -8.97
C GLY A 461 8.20 -41.01 -9.33
N ALA A 462 7.29 -41.78 -9.93
CA ALA A 462 7.55 -43.16 -10.34
C ALA A 462 8.75 -43.30 -11.28
N LEU A 463 8.94 -42.39 -12.24
CA LEU A 463 10.06 -42.47 -13.19
C LEU A 463 11.42 -42.16 -12.54
N VAL A 464 11.49 -41.13 -11.70
CA VAL A 464 12.71 -40.81 -10.94
C VAL A 464 13.05 -41.97 -10.01
N PHE A 465 12.07 -42.47 -9.26
CA PHE A 465 12.26 -43.63 -8.38
C PHE A 465 12.68 -44.89 -9.14
N ALA A 466 12.11 -45.15 -10.31
CA ALA A 466 12.46 -46.31 -11.12
C ALA A 466 13.93 -46.33 -11.52
N VAL A 467 14.49 -45.19 -11.96
CA VAL A 467 15.90 -45.09 -12.37
C VAL A 467 16.84 -45.42 -11.20
N PHE A 468 16.57 -44.89 -10.00
CA PHE A 468 17.37 -45.21 -8.81
C PHE A 468 17.14 -46.63 -8.30
N PHE A 469 15.89 -47.11 -8.29
CA PHE A 469 15.54 -48.46 -7.87
C PHE A 469 16.23 -49.51 -8.76
N PHE A 470 16.12 -49.39 -10.08
CA PHE A 470 16.80 -50.31 -11.00
C PHE A 470 18.32 -50.16 -10.95
N GLY A 471 18.85 -48.96 -10.69
CA GLY A 471 20.27 -48.73 -10.41
C GLY A 471 20.75 -49.49 -9.16
N LEU A 472 19.99 -49.44 -8.07
CA LEU A 472 20.26 -50.17 -6.83
C LEU A 472 20.14 -51.69 -7.01
N VAL A 473 19.14 -52.16 -7.73
CA VAL A 473 19.02 -53.60 -8.07
C VAL A 473 20.22 -54.05 -8.88
N ALA A 474 20.65 -53.27 -9.88
CA ALA A 474 21.84 -53.56 -10.66
C ALA A 474 23.10 -53.62 -9.78
N SER A 475 23.27 -52.69 -8.83
CA SER A 475 24.41 -52.67 -7.92
C SER A 475 24.41 -53.85 -6.93
N LEU A 476 23.27 -54.16 -6.32
CA LEU A 476 23.14 -55.25 -5.34
C LEU A 476 23.34 -56.62 -5.98
N LEU A 477 22.78 -56.86 -7.17
CA LEU A 477 23.00 -58.10 -7.92
C LEU A 477 24.49 -58.30 -8.23
N GLY A 478 25.20 -57.23 -8.59
CA GLY A 478 26.63 -57.30 -8.85
C GLY A 478 27.45 -57.51 -7.57
N ALA A 479 27.13 -56.82 -6.48
CA ALA A 479 27.81 -56.99 -5.19
C ALA A 479 27.64 -58.42 -4.65
N PHE A 480 26.42 -58.97 -4.71
CA PHE A 480 26.15 -60.34 -4.30
C PHE A 480 26.93 -61.37 -5.14
N ALA A 481 26.97 -61.16 -6.47
CA ALA A 481 27.70 -62.02 -7.38
C ALA A 481 29.23 -61.98 -7.14
N ILE A 482 29.77 -60.80 -6.79
CA ILE A 482 31.18 -60.64 -6.42
C ILE A 482 31.48 -61.36 -5.11
N PHE A 483 30.68 -61.14 -4.06
CA PHE A 483 30.87 -61.78 -2.76
C PHE A 483 30.84 -63.32 -2.88
N LYS A 484 29.81 -63.87 -3.53
CA LYS A 484 29.72 -65.33 -3.75
C LYS A 484 30.82 -65.84 -4.68
N GLY A 485 31.19 -65.10 -5.72
CA GLY A 485 32.26 -65.48 -6.64
C GLY A 485 33.65 -65.49 -6.01
N VAL A 486 33.90 -64.66 -5.00
CA VAL A 486 35.14 -64.63 -4.22
C VAL A 486 35.17 -65.73 -3.16
N CYS A 487 34.04 -65.99 -2.48
CA CYS A 487 33.96 -67.00 -1.41
C CYS A 487 33.81 -68.44 -1.91
N THR A 488 33.20 -68.67 -3.08
CA THR A 488 32.93 -70.02 -3.61
C THR A 488 33.51 -70.20 -5.01
N LYS A 489 34.46 -71.14 -5.16
CA LYS A 489 35.05 -71.49 -6.46
C LYS A 489 33.98 -72.15 -7.34
N GLN A 490 33.78 -71.64 -8.56
CA GLN A 490 32.81 -72.14 -9.56
C GLN A 490 31.32 -71.97 -9.25
N SER A 491 30.94 -70.82 -8.68
CA SER A 491 29.55 -70.49 -8.40
C SER A 491 28.76 -70.09 -9.67
N PRO A 492 27.58 -70.67 -9.96
CA PRO A 492 26.72 -70.23 -11.07
C PRO A 492 26.20 -68.80 -10.86
N TRP A 493 26.25 -68.29 -9.63
CA TRP A 493 25.87 -66.94 -9.24
C TRP A 493 26.72 -65.84 -9.90
N VAL A 494 27.90 -66.17 -10.45
CA VAL A 494 28.70 -65.23 -11.25
C VAL A 494 27.98 -64.82 -12.55
N HIS A 495 26.94 -65.55 -12.99
CA HIS A 495 26.09 -65.13 -14.11
C HIS A 495 25.21 -63.91 -13.79
N LEU A 496 24.94 -63.61 -12.52
CA LEU A 496 24.21 -62.39 -12.14
C LEU A 496 24.95 -61.09 -12.52
N LEU A 497 26.28 -61.14 -12.70
CA LEU A 497 27.03 -60.00 -13.22
C LEU A 497 26.58 -59.60 -14.62
N HIS A 498 26.08 -60.52 -15.45
CA HIS A 498 25.49 -60.18 -16.75
C HIS A 498 24.23 -59.33 -16.61
N MET A 499 23.34 -59.71 -15.69
CA MET A 499 22.12 -58.97 -15.42
C MET A 499 22.45 -57.60 -14.84
N SER A 500 23.42 -57.54 -13.92
CA SER A 500 23.91 -56.29 -13.30
C SER A 500 24.42 -55.29 -14.34
N TRP A 501 25.34 -55.68 -15.23
CA TRP A 501 25.89 -54.73 -16.20
C TRP A 501 24.90 -54.36 -17.31
N THR A 502 24.02 -55.28 -17.72
CA THR A 502 22.98 -55.00 -18.73
C THR A 502 21.95 -54.00 -18.19
N LEU A 503 21.43 -54.26 -16.98
CA LEU A 503 20.50 -53.37 -16.30
C LEU A 503 21.15 -52.02 -16.00
N GLY A 504 22.39 -52.02 -15.49
CA GLY A 504 23.16 -50.80 -15.23
C GLY A 504 23.35 -49.94 -16.48
N THR A 505 23.56 -50.55 -17.65
CA THR A 505 23.70 -49.81 -18.92
C THR A 505 22.37 -49.18 -19.36
N LEU A 506 21.25 -49.89 -19.22
CA LEU A 506 19.91 -49.33 -19.52
C LEU A 506 19.58 -48.15 -18.59
N VAL A 507 19.89 -48.28 -17.30
CA VAL A 507 19.74 -47.20 -16.32
C VAL A 507 20.64 -46.02 -16.66
N CYS A 508 21.86 -46.24 -17.18
CA CYS A 508 22.72 -45.14 -17.62
C CYS A 508 22.10 -44.32 -18.77
N ILE A 509 21.52 -45.00 -19.77
CA ILE A 509 20.88 -44.34 -20.92
C ILE A 509 19.69 -43.50 -20.45
N LEU A 510 18.80 -44.10 -19.65
CA LEU A 510 17.63 -43.39 -19.10
C LEU A 510 18.02 -42.27 -18.15
N GLY A 511 19.03 -42.49 -17.30
CA GLY A 511 19.52 -41.53 -16.33
C GLY A 511 20.12 -40.29 -16.99
N PHE A 512 20.90 -40.43 -18.07
CA PHE A 512 21.43 -39.28 -18.79
C PHE A 512 20.32 -38.41 -19.41
N VAL A 513 19.29 -39.04 -19.99
CA VAL A 513 18.12 -38.32 -20.54
C VAL A 513 17.33 -37.63 -19.42
N LEU A 514 17.12 -38.31 -18.30
CA LEU A 514 16.41 -37.76 -17.14
C LEU A 514 17.16 -36.58 -16.50
N ALA A 515 18.47 -36.71 -16.28
CA ALA A 515 19.30 -35.65 -15.71
C ALA A 515 19.24 -34.38 -16.58
N ALA A 516 19.40 -34.52 -17.90
CA ALA A 516 19.29 -33.41 -18.86
C ALA A 516 17.89 -32.77 -18.88
N SER A 517 16.83 -33.59 -18.79
CA SER A 517 15.46 -33.10 -18.76
C SER A 517 15.18 -32.29 -17.48
N LEU A 518 15.62 -32.78 -16.32
CA LEU A 518 15.48 -32.08 -15.05
C LEU A 518 16.30 -30.79 -15.00
N LEU A 519 17.49 -30.78 -15.62
CA LEU A 519 18.31 -29.57 -15.73
C LEU A 519 17.61 -28.50 -16.58
N ALA A 520 16.98 -28.90 -17.68
CA ALA A 520 16.18 -27.99 -18.50
C ALA A 520 14.95 -27.46 -17.75
N VAL A 521 14.25 -28.30 -16.97
CA VAL A 521 13.17 -27.85 -16.09
C VAL A 521 13.70 -26.86 -15.03
N GLY A 522 14.88 -27.10 -14.46
CA GLY A 522 15.56 -26.15 -13.59
C GLY A 522 15.83 -24.79 -14.26
N ALA A 523 16.18 -24.77 -15.55
CA ALA A 523 16.28 -23.53 -16.33
C ALA A 523 14.96 -22.79 -16.44
N VAL A 524 13.85 -23.51 -16.61
CA VAL A 524 12.52 -22.90 -16.66
C VAL A 524 12.12 -22.33 -15.29
N TRP A 525 12.42 -23.01 -14.19
CA TRP A 525 12.20 -22.47 -12.84
C TRP A 525 13.02 -21.20 -12.59
N PHE A 526 14.29 -21.21 -12.98
CA PHE A 526 15.15 -20.03 -12.88
C PHE A 526 14.63 -18.84 -13.70
N ASP A 527 14.18 -19.10 -14.94
CA ASP A 527 13.58 -18.07 -15.78
C ASP A 527 12.27 -17.53 -15.15
N SER A 528 11.48 -18.39 -14.50
CA SER A 528 10.26 -18.00 -13.78
C SER A 528 10.54 -17.06 -12.61
N CYS A 529 11.62 -17.31 -11.86
CA CYS A 529 12.09 -16.41 -10.80
C CYS A 529 12.45 -15.02 -11.35
N SER A 530 13.10 -14.98 -12.51
CA SER A 530 13.45 -13.72 -13.18
C SER A 530 12.20 -12.97 -13.63
N TYR A 531 11.18 -13.67 -14.14
CA TYR A 531 9.92 -13.04 -14.53
C TYR A 531 9.12 -12.54 -13.34
N LEU A 532 9.09 -13.28 -12.22
CA LEU A 532 8.48 -12.79 -10.98
C LEU A 532 9.13 -11.46 -10.56
N ASN A 533 10.46 -11.37 -10.55
CA ASN A 533 11.14 -10.13 -10.21
C ASN A 533 10.79 -8.96 -11.15
N LEU A 534 10.60 -9.23 -12.45
CA LEU A 534 10.13 -8.20 -13.40
C LEU A 534 8.73 -7.70 -13.06
N LEU A 535 7.82 -8.62 -12.71
CA LEU A 535 6.44 -8.28 -12.36
C LEU A 535 6.35 -7.53 -11.03
N GLN A 536 7.18 -7.88 -10.05
CA GLN A 536 7.26 -7.11 -8.80
C GLN A 536 7.82 -5.70 -9.01
N ALA A 537 8.76 -5.54 -9.95
CA ALA A 537 9.37 -4.25 -10.25
C ALA A 537 8.41 -3.30 -10.98
N ASP A 538 7.75 -3.78 -12.05
CA ASP A 538 6.70 -3.04 -12.76
C ASP A 538 5.82 -3.96 -13.61
N VAL A 539 4.53 -4.03 -13.28
CA VAL A 539 3.54 -4.81 -14.07
C VAL A 539 2.99 -4.06 -15.29
N ALA A 540 3.16 -2.74 -15.39
CA ALA A 540 2.52 -1.88 -16.41
C ALA A 540 2.78 -2.26 -17.89
N PRO A 541 3.91 -2.88 -18.26
CA PRO A 541 4.13 -3.36 -19.63
C PRO A 541 3.31 -4.60 -20.02
N TYR A 542 2.75 -5.33 -19.04
CA TYR A 542 2.18 -6.66 -19.23
C TYR A 542 0.67 -6.70 -18.97
N VAL A 543 0.14 -5.76 -18.17
CA VAL A 543 -1.28 -5.67 -17.84
C VAL A 543 -1.82 -4.26 -18.14
N PRO A 544 -3.15 -4.11 -18.34
CA PRO A 544 -3.79 -2.80 -18.45
C PRO A 544 -3.46 -1.82 -17.31
N ARG A 545 -3.51 -0.54 -17.63
CA ARG A 545 -2.94 0.56 -16.82
C ARG A 545 -3.56 0.67 -15.43
N GLU A 546 -4.88 0.60 -15.29
CA GLU A 546 -5.60 0.75 -14.01
C GLU A 546 -5.18 -0.34 -13.02
N VAL A 547 -5.19 -1.61 -13.45
CA VAL A 547 -4.70 -2.71 -12.60
C VAL A 547 -3.22 -2.60 -12.32
N ALA A 548 -2.42 -2.17 -13.30
CA ALA A 548 -1.00 -1.95 -13.08
C ALA A 548 -0.73 -0.91 -11.98
N THR A 549 -1.48 0.19 -11.97
CA THR A 549 -1.34 1.24 -10.96
C THR A 549 -1.74 0.78 -9.57
N ILE A 550 -2.81 -0.01 -9.44
CA ILE A 550 -3.24 -0.60 -8.15
C ILE A 550 -2.19 -1.60 -7.63
N VAL A 551 -1.76 -2.55 -8.47
CA VAL A 551 -0.79 -3.58 -8.07
C VAL A 551 0.57 -2.97 -7.72
N ASN A 552 1.04 -2.01 -8.52
CA ASN A 552 2.28 -1.29 -8.23
C ASN A 552 2.19 -0.48 -6.93
N ALA A 553 1.03 0.11 -6.61
CA ALA A 553 0.81 0.77 -5.33
C ALA A 553 0.91 -0.23 -4.17
N CYS A 554 0.31 -1.41 -4.31
CA CYS A 554 0.40 -2.48 -3.31
C CYS A 554 1.83 -3.02 -3.11
N PHE A 555 2.61 -3.18 -4.18
CA PHE A 555 4.01 -3.59 -4.04
C PHE A 555 4.89 -2.54 -3.36
N LYS A 556 4.52 -1.26 -3.46
CA LYS A 556 5.20 -0.14 -2.78
C LYS A 556 4.62 0.20 -1.41
N ASP A 557 3.59 -0.52 -0.97
CA ASP A 557 2.80 -0.22 0.24
C ASP A 557 2.29 1.23 0.29
N SER A 558 1.92 1.78 -0.88
CA SER A 558 1.28 3.08 -0.98
C SER A 558 -0.25 2.96 -0.95
N SER A 559 -0.94 4.08 -0.71
CA SER A 559 -2.40 4.11 -0.72
C SER A 559 -2.96 3.72 -2.09
N ILE A 560 -4.00 2.87 -2.09
CA ILE A 560 -4.78 2.58 -3.30
C ILE A 560 -5.81 3.66 -3.62
N LEU A 561 -6.02 4.67 -2.76
CA LEU A 561 -7.01 5.72 -3.03
C LEU A 561 -6.61 6.61 -4.20
N GLU A 562 -5.30 6.81 -4.42
CA GLU A 562 -4.78 7.53 -5.58
C GLU A 562 -5.11 6.81 -6.90
N PRO A 563 -4.73 5.52 -7.09
CA PRO A 563 -5.05 4.81 -8.33
C PRO A 563 -6.56 4.57 -8.54
N LEU A 564 -7.36 4.54 -7.48
CA LEU A 564 -8.83 4.51 -7.56
C LEU A 564 -9.46 5.89 -7.88
N GLY A 565 -8.65 6.95 -8.01
CA GLY A 565 -9.14 8.32 -8.23
C GLY A 565 -9.93 8.90 -7.06
N LEU A 566 -9.79 8.35 -5.86
CA LEU A 566 -10.52 8.75 -4.65
C LEU A 566 -9.77 9.73 -3.76
N GLU A 567 -8.46 9.86 -3.90
CA GLU A 567 -7.66 10.69 -2.98
C GLU A 567 -8.12 12.16 -2.96
N ALA A 568 -8.25 12.79 -4.13
CA ALA A 568 -8.73 14.17 -4.24
C ALA A 568 -10.23 14.31 -3.86
N PRO A 569 -11.16 13.49 -4.40
CA PRO A 569 -12.58 13.55 -4.01
C PRO A 569 -12.83 13.32 -2.52
N LEU A 570 -12.00 12.56 -1.82
CA LEU A 570 -12.14 12.32 -0.38
C LEU A 570 -11.36 13.32 0.49
N GLY A 571 -10.65 14.28 -0.11
CA GLY A 571 -9.85 15.29 0.60
C GLY A 571 -10.69 16.21 1.50
N PHE A 572 -11.93 16.50 1.13
CA PHE A 572 -12.84 17.39 1.88
C PHE A 572 -13.05 16.95 3.34
N ALA A 573 -12.96 15.63 3.60
CA ALA A 573 -13.27 15.09 4.92
C ALA A 573 -12.40 15.70 6.03
N CYS A 574 -11.14 16.02 5.71
CA CYS A 574 -10.24 16.67 6.66
C CYS A 574 -10.61 18.13 6.92
N ALA A 575 -10.96 18.88 5.88
CA ALA A 575 -11.40 20.27 6.03
C ALA A 575 -12.67 20.37 6.87
N ILE A 576 -13.61 19.41 6.72
CA ILE A 576 -14.83 19.36 7.53
C ILE A 576 -14.52 18.97 8.99
N ASP A 577 -13.63 18.00 9.24
CA ASP A 577 -13.28 17.59 10.62
C ASP A 577 -12.54 18.72 11.38
N ASP A 578 -11.64 19.43 10.71
CA ASP A 578 -10.96 20.61 11.26
C ASP A 578 -11.97 21.74 11.53
N ALA A 579 -12.87 22.04 10.57
CA ALA A 579 -13.90 23.06 10.74
C ALA A 579 -14.87 22.72 11.88
N HIS A 580 -15.30 21.46 12.02
CA HIS A 580 -16.17 21.00 13.10
C HIS A 580 -15.51 21.14 14.47
N THR A 581 -14.22 20.82 14.56
CA THR A 581 -13.44 20.99 15.80
C THR A 581 -13.35 22.46 16.19
N SER A 582 -13.01 23.34 15.24
CA SER A 582 -12.97 24.78 15.46
C SER A 582 -14.35 25.34 15.83
N LEU A 583 -15.42 24.84 15.22
CA LEU A 583 -16.79 25.30 15.46
C LEU A 583 -17.22 25.03 16.90
N ARG A 584 -16.86 23.86 17.43
CA ARG A 584 -17.11 23.49 18.83
C ARG A 584 -16.28 24.31 19.82
N ALA A 585 -15.06 24.66 19.44
CA ALA A 585 -14.15 25.45 20.27
C ALA A 585 -14.47 26.96 20.27
N THR A 586 -15.27 27.44 19.32
CA THR A 586 -15.57 28.87 19.19
C THR A 586 -16.51 29.36 20.29
N ASP A 587 -16.04 30.37 21.02
CA ASP A 587 -16.81 31.04 22.06
C ASP A 587 -17.71 32.14 21.45
N LEU A 588 -18.99 31.81 21.30
CA LEU A 588 -20.01 32.74 20.82
C LEU A 588 -20.47 33.75 21.89
N ALA A 589 -20.03 33.60 23.15
CA ALA A 589 -20.34 34.52 24.24
C ALA A 589 -19.21 35.54 24.51
N ALA A 590 -18.04 35.36 23.90
CA ALA A 590 -16.88 36.23 24.09
C ALA A 590 -17.18 37.70 23.74
N LEU A 591 -17.86 37.95 22.61
CA LEU A 591 -18.20 39.30 22.20
C LEU A 591 -19.17 39.96 23.19
N LYS A 592 -20.22 39.26 23.60
CA LYS A 592 -21.16 39.75 24.61
C LYS A 592 -20.45 40.13 25.91
N THR A 593 -19.53 39.28 26.37
CA THR A 593 -18.72 39.53 27.57
C THR A 593 -17.87 40.78 27.42
N LEU A 594 -17.20 40.94 26.27
CA LEU A 594 -16.39 42.12 25.96
C LEU A 594 -17.24 43.40 25.89
N THR A 595 -18.37 43.37 25.18
CA THR A 595 -19.28 44.51 25.06
C THR A 595 -19.89 44.90 26.40
N THR A 596 -20.24 43.94 27.25
CA THR A 596 -20.77 44.21 28.60
C THR A 596 -19.69 44.84 29.50
N ALA A 597 -18.46 44.32 29.46
CA ALA A 597 -17.36 44.85 30.25
C ALA A 597 -16.97 46.28 29.84
N TYR A 598 -16.89 46.52 28.52
CA TYR A 598 -16.65 47.86 28.02
C TYR A 598 -17.84 48.78 28.29
N GLY A 599 -19.07 48.28 28.17
CA GLY A 599 -20.30 49.00 28.52
C GLY A 599 -20.33 49.49 29.97
N ALA A 600 -19.92 48.66 30.93
CA ALA A 600 -19.77 49.07 32.32
C ALA A 600 -18.73 50.21 32.46
N THR A 601 -17.64 50.14 31.71
CA THR A 601 -16.62 51.21 31.67
C THR A 601 -17.22 52.52 31.12
N VAL A 602 -18.02 52.43 30.05
CA VAL A 602 -18.68 53.59 29.44
C VAL A 602 -19.75 54.18 30.38
N ALA A 603 -20.48 53.35 31.13
CA ALA A 603 -21.48 53.79 32.09
C ALA A 603 -20.87 54.49 33.31
N ASP A 604 -19.64 54.13 33.69
CA ASP A 604 -18.89 54.76 34.78
C ASP A 604 -18.25 56.10 34.38
N PHE A 605 -18.10 56.38 33.08
CA PHE A 605 -17.61 57.68 32.64
C PHE A 605 -18.57 58.79 33.06
N GLY A 606 -17.99 59.82 33.67
CA GLY A 606 -18.69 61.02 34.07
C GLY A 606 -17.88 62.27 33.79
N LEU A 607 -18.45 63.40 34.18
CA LEU A 607 -17.86 64.72 33.92
C LEU A 607 -16.49 64.91 34.57
N ARG A 608 -16.20 64.16 35.64
CA ARG A 608 -14.89 64.19 36.31
C ARG A 608 -13.77 63.64 35.41
N ASP A 609 -14.07 62.64 34.58
CA ASP A 609 -13.09 62.03 33.67
C ASP A 609 -12.66 63.01 32.57
N PHE A 610 -13.52 63.96 32.24
CA PHE A 610 -13.23 65.08 31.33
C PHE A 610 -12.53 66.25 32.03
N GLY A 611 -12.15 66.10 33.31
CA GLY A 611 -11.47 67.15 34.08
C GLY A 611 -12.38 68.30 34.49
N PHE A 612 -13.70 68.10 34.52
CA PHE A 612 -14.63 69.15 34.92
C PHE A 612 -14.42 69.56 36.38
N SER A 613 -14.12 70.85 36.58
CA SER A 613 -13.93 71.47 37.88
C SER A 613 -15.14 72.32 38.25
N SER A 614 -15.83 71.94 39.34
CA SER A 614 -16.91 72.74 39.92
C SER A 614 -16.41 74.06 40.48
N THR A 615 -15.16 74.10 40.96
CA THR A 615 -14.47 75.32 41.39
C THR A 615 -14.29 76.28 40.22
N LEU A 616 -13.74 75.81 39.09
CA LEU A 616 -13.56 76.63 37.90
C LEU A 616 -14.91 77.16 37.37
N SER A 617 -15.94 76.31 37.36
CA SER A 617 -17.30 76.73 36.98
C SER A 617 -17.78 77.91 37.83
N ARG A 618 -17.61 77.83 39.16
CA ARG A 618 -18.02 78.88 40.09
C ARG A 618 -17.18 80.15 39.92
N ASP A 619 -15.88 80.00 39.70
CA ASP A 619 -14.96 81.13 39.52
C ASP A 619 -15.27 81.89 38.23
N LEU A 620 -15.57 81.18 37.13
CA LEU A 620 -16.03 81.77 35.87
C LEU A 620 -17.37 82.51 36.01
N LEU A 621 -18.33 81.91 36.73
CA LEU A 621 -19.63 82.57 37.00
C LEU A 621 -19.48 83.78 37.94
N ALA A 622 -18.59 83.72 38.92
CA ALA A 622 -18.28 84.85 39.80
C ALA A 622 -17.61 86.00 39.02
N ALA A 623 -16.66 85.68 38.15
CA ALA A 623 -16.01 86.64 37.27
C ALA A 623 -17.01 87.30 36.30
N LEU A 624 -17.94 86.52 35.74
CA LEU A 624 -19.04 87.04 34.92
C LEU A 624 -19.94 88.01 35.70
N ASN A 625 -20.42 87.61 36.88
CA ASN A 625 -21.28 88.47 37.70
C ASN A 625 -20.57 89.79 38.07
N ALA A 626 -19.27 89.74 38.39
CA ALA A 626 -18.47 90.92 38.66
C ALA A 626 -18.26 91.80 37.42
N ALA A 627 -17.99 91.21 36.26
CA ALA A 627 -17.81 91.93 34.99
C ALA A 627 -19.11 92.59 34.51
N ALA A 628 -20.25 91.90 34.64
CA ALA A 628 -21.57 92.45 34.31
C ALA A 628 -21.94 93.63 35.23
N ALA A 629 -21.65 93.52 36.53
CA ALA A 629 -21.85 94.63 37.48
C ALA A 629 -20.94 95.84 37.16
N ALA A 630 -19.66 95.60 36.85
CA ALA A 630 -18.71 96.64 36.48
C ALA A 630 -19.07 97.34 35.15
N ALA A 631 -19.72 96.62 34.23
CA ALA A 631 -20.27 97.17 32.99
C ALA A 631 -21.65 97.83 33.18
N GLY A 632 -22.21 97.87 34.40
CA GLY A 632 -23.51 98.49 34.67
C GLY A 632 -24.72 97.72 34.13
N VAL A 633 -24.55 96.44 33.79
CA VAL A 633 -25.59 95.55 33.24
C VAL A 633 -25.76 94.30 34.12
N GLY A 634 -25.73 94.48 35.44
CA GLY A 634 -25.97 93.40 36.39
C GLY A 634 -27.31 92.70 36.13
N ALA A 635 -27.32 91.38 36.19
CA ALA A 635 -28.53 90.59 35.96
C ALA A 635 -29.52 90.69 37.14
N THR A 636 -30.82 90.67 36.83
CA THR A 636 -31.92 90.73 37.81
C THR A 636 -31.88 89.53 38.76
N ARG A 637 -31.41 88.38 38.25
CA ARG A 637 -30.96 87.22 39.02
C ARG A 637 -29.52 86.94 38.62
N GLY A 638 -28.62 86.78 39.60
CA GLY A 638 -27.21 86.48 39.31
C GLY A 638 -27.05 85.26 38.41
N PHE A 639 -25.99 85.24 37.60
CA PHE A 639 -25.71 84.13 36.71
C PHE A 639 -25.35 82.86 37.50
N THR A 640 -26.06 81.77 37.20
CA THR A 640 -25.84 80.40 37.68
C THR A 640 -25.52 79.49 36.48
N GLN A 641 -25.22 78.21 36.73
CA GLN A 641 -25.05 77.23 35.65
C GLN A 641 -26.29 77.08 34.76
N GLU A 642 -27.49 77.31 35.31
CA GLU A 642 -28.76 77.19 34.58
C GLU A 642 -29.09 78.47 33.80
N THR A 643 -28.85 79.64 34.40
CA THR A 643 -29.21 80.91 33.77
C THR A 643 -28.16 81.40 32.78
N VAL A 644 -26.91 80.94 32.88
CA VAL A 644 -25.85 81.29 31.91
C VAL A 644 -26.14 80.72 30.53
N VAL A 645 -26.78 79.56 30.43
CA VAL A 645 -27.17 78.95 29.13
C VAL A 645 -28.44 79.56 28.54
N THR A 646 -29.21 80.29 29.35
CA THR A 646 -30.43 81.01 28.96
C THR A 646 -30.39 82.44 29.49
N PRO A 647 -29.44 83.29 29.07
CA PRO A 647 -29.12 84.56 29.73
C PRO A 647 -30.30 85.53 29.80
N TRP A 648 -31.21 85.50 28.83
CA TRP A 648 -32.44 86.29 28.84
C TRP A 648 -33.33 86.01 30.07
N SER A 649 -33.30 84.79 30.61
CA SER A 649 -34.02 84.45 31.86
C SER A 649 -33.45 85.17 33.09
N ALA A 650 -32.14 85.41 33.11
CA ALA A 650 -31.46 86.15 34.18
C ALA A 650 -31.86 87.63 34.22
N TYR A 651 -32.21 88.19 33.05
CA TYR A 651 -32.65 89.58 32.89
C TYR A 651 -34.16 89.77 32.83
N SER A 652 -34.95 88.69 32.71
CA SER A 652 -36.39 88.74 32.38
C SER A 652 -36.68 89.39 31.02
N ASP A 653 -35.80 89.18 30.05
CA ASP A 653 -35.90 89.65 28.68
C ASP A 653 -36.37 88.53 27.72
N ALA A 654 -36.74 88.90 26.49
CA ALA A 654 -36.98 87.94 25.41
C ALA A 654 -35.65 87.46 24.78
N ALA A 655 -35.56 86.17 24.42
CA ALA A 655 -34.38 85.60 23.75
C ALA A 655 -34.02 86.30 22.42
N SER A 656 -34.99 86.92 21.77
CA SER A 656 -34.83 87.65 20.50
C SER A 656 -34.32 89.09 20.65
N ALA A 657 -34.15 89.58 21.87
CA ALA A 657 -33.70 90.96 22.14
C ALA A 657 -32.31 91.24 21.52
N TYR A 658 -31.99 92.53 21.41
CA TYR A 658 -30.72 93.00 20.81
C TYR A 658 -30.49 92.57 19.36
N GLY A 659 -31.57 92.27 18.63
CA GLY A 659 -31.52 91.91 17.21
C GLY A 659 -31.07 90.47 16.92
N CYS A 660 -30.96 89.62 17.96
CA CYS A 660 -30.51 88.23 17.79
C CYS A 660 -31.57 87.34 17.13
N GLY A 661 -32.86 87.67 17.24
CA GLY A 661 -33.95 86.92 16.59
C GLY A 661 -33.98 87.01 15.06
N ALA A 662 -33.38 88.04 14.47
CA ALA A 662 -33.34 88.25 13.02
C ALA A 662 -32.13 87.58 12.34
N LYS A 663 -31.19 87.01 13.11
CA LYS A 663 -29.88 86.54 12.62
C LYS A 663 -29.81 85.04 12.28
N ASN A 664 -30.92 84.29 12.36
CA ASN A 664 -30.98 82.84 12.14
C ASN A 664 -29.82 82.06 12.79
N LEU A 665 -29.56 82.36 14.07
CA LEU A 665 -28.43 81.81 14.83
C LEU A 665 -28.73 80.38 15.29
N SER A 666 -27.70 79.55 15.41
CA SER A 666 -27.84 78.25 16.09
C SER A 666 -28.24 78.43 17.56
N ALA A 667 -28.82 77.39 18.15
CA ALA A 667 -29.17 77.39 19.58
C ALA A 667 -27.96 77.71 20.48
N ASP A 668 -26.75 77.30 20.05
CA ASP A 668 -25.50 77.54 20.76
C ASP A 668 -24.95 78.97 20.55
N ALA A 669 -25.34 79.66 19.47
CA ALA A 669 -24.88 81.02 19.15
C ALA A 669 -25.84 82.11 19.68
N ALA A 670 -27.10 81.77 19.96
CA ALA A 670 -28.10 82.73 20.43
C ALA A 670 -27.76 83.35 21.81
N PRO A 671 -27.31 82.60 22.84
CA PRO A 671 -26.92 83.17 24.13
C PRO A 671 -25.74 84.14 24.03
N LEU A 672 -24.75 83.83 23.18
CA LEU A 672 -23.58 84.68 22.93
C LEU A 672 -23.99 86.01 22.29
N CYS A 673 -24.83 85.96 21.24
CA CYS A 673 -25.35 87.16 20.60
C CYS A 673 -26.13 88.05 21.58
N PHE A 674 -27.00 87.45 22.38
CA PHE A 674 -27.81 88.19 23.36
C PHE A 674 -26.91 88.97 24.32
N MET A 675 -25.88 88.30 24.85
CA MET A 675 -24.98 88.92 25.84
C MET A 675 -23.99 89.91 25.25
N GLU A 676 -23.54 89.71 24.02
CA GLU A 676 -22.76 90.71 23.30
C GLU A 676 -23.57 92.01 23.13
N GLY A 677 -24.84 91.90 22.72
CA GLY A 677 -25.77 93.02 22.63
C GLY A 677 -26.06 93.68 23.98
N LYS A 678 -26.28 92.87 25.03
CA LYS A 678 -26.55 93.35 26.40
C LYS A 678 -25.36 94.12 26.96
N CYS A 679 -24.16 93.53 26.97
CA CYS A 679 -22.93 94.20 27.42
C CYS A 679 -22.62 95.44 26.57
N GLY A 680 -22.91 95.41 25.27
CA GLY A 680 -22.72 96.54 24.35
C GLY A 680 -23.66 97.73 24.62
N SER A 681 -24.88 97.47 25.11
CA SER A 681 -25.93 98.48 25.36
C SER A 681 -25.67 99.41 26.56
N ALA A 682 -24.63 99.14 27.36
CA ALA A 682 -24.27 99.91 28.55
C ALA A 682 -23.57 101.25 28.22
N ALA A 683 -24.33 102.27 27.87
CA ALA A 683 -23.80 103.57 27.42
C ALA A 683 -22.87 104.29 28.43
N ALA A 684 -23.00 104.00 29.73
CA ALA A 684 -22.20 104.60 30.80
C ALA A 684 -20.87 103.87 31.11
N ALA A 685 -20.63 102.69 30.54
CA ALA A 685 -19.45 101.87 30.81
C ALA A 685 -18.32 102.10 29.78
N SER A 686 -17.06 101.95 30.21
CA SER A 686 -15.92 102.04 29.29
C SER A 686 -15.92 100.89 28.27
N ALA A 687 -15.31 101.10 27.10
CA ALA A 687 -15.18 100.05 26.08
C ALA A 687 -14.53 98.77 26.67
N SER A 688 -13.47 98.93 27.47
CA SER A 688 -12.81 97.81 28.15
C SER A 688 -13.72 97.05 29.12
N ALA A 689 -14.65 97.73 29.81
CA ALA A 689 -15.60 97.06 30.70
C ALA A 689 -16.67 96.27 29.92
N ARG A 690 -17.14 96.80 28.79
CA ARG A 690 -18.09 96.12 27.90
C ARG A 690 -17.48 94.86 27.27
N ASP A 691 -16.22 94.95 26.80
CA ASP A 691 -15.49 93.81 26.22
C ASP A 691 -15.17 92.74 27.28
N LYS A 692 -14.84 93.14 28.52
CA LYS A 692 -14.65 92.19 29.62
C LYS A 692 -15.94 91.46 30.00
N CYS A 693 -17.09 92.14 29.96
CA CYS A 693 -18.40 91.56 30.20
C CYS A 693 -18.73 90.47 29.16
N SER A 694 -18.57 90.76 27.87
CA SER A 694 -18.85 89.79 26.80
C SER A 694 -17.86 88.62 26.82
N ALA A 695 -16.56 88.87 27.06
CA ALA A 695 -15.54 87.82 27.15
C ALA A 695 -15.71 86.91 28.38
N ALA A 696 -16.06 87.48 29.54
CA ALA A 696 -16.36 86.71 30.75
C ALA A 696 -17.62 85.85 30.56
N PHE A 697 -18.66 86.39 29.89
CA PHE A 697 -19.84 85.60 29.54
C PHE A 697 -19.50 84.46 28.59
N ALA A 698 -18.77 84.74 27.50
CA ALA A 698 -18.37 83.71 26.55
C ALA A 698 -17.58 82.58 27.22
N SER A 699 -16.71 82.90 28.17
CA SER A 699 -15.94 81.90 28.93
C SER A 699 -16.84 81.04 29.83
N ALA A 700 -17.73 81.67 30.60
CA ALA A 700 -18.65 80.96 31.49
C ALA A 700 -19.69 80.13 30.70
N TYR A 701 -20.22 80.68 29.61
CA TYR A 701 -21.16 80.01 28.71
C TYR A 701 -20.52 78.82 28.00
N ASN A 702 -19.34 78.97 27.40
CA ASN A 702 -18.66 77.88 26.70
C ASN A 702 -18.28 76.73 27.65
N TYR A 703 -17.91 77.04 28.89
CA TYR A 703 -17.64 76.02 29.90
C TYR A 703 -18.93 75.29 30.35
N ALA A 704 -20.04 76.01 30.53
CA ALA A 704 -21.35 75.42 30.82
C ALA A 704 -21.93 74.62 29.62
N LEU A 705 -21.69 75.07 28.39
CA LEU A 705 -22.09 74.37 27.17
C LEU A 705 -21.26 73.08 27.00
N SER A 706 -19.97 73.10 27.36
CA SER A 706 -19.13 71.90 27.37
C SER A 706 -19.68 70.81 28.27
N PHE A 707 -20.20 71.15 29.45
CA PHE A 707 -20.90 70.21 30.35
C PHE A 707 -22.08 69.53 29.66
N ALA A 708 -22.94 70.30 28.99
CA ALA A 708 -24.11 69.78 28.30
C ALA A 708 -23.72 68.87 27.12
N LYS A 709 -22.72 69.28 26.32
CA LYS A 709 -22.24 68.50 25.17
C LYS A 709 -21.52 67.21 25.58
N VAL A 710 -20.72 67.24 26.64
CA VAL A 710 -20.07 66.03 27.20
C VAL A 710 -21.12 65.06 27.74
N SER A 711 -22.11 65.56 28.49
CA SER A 711 -23.18 64.70 29.03
C SER A 711 -23.99 64.07 27.89
N ALA A 712 -24.35 64.84 26.87
CA ALA A 712 -25.03 64.32 25.68
C ALA A 712 -24.18 63.27 24.94
N MET A 713 -22.89 63.52 24.74
CA MET A 713 -21.98 62.56 24.09
C MET A 713 -21.86 61.25 24.89
N LEU A 714 -21.81 61.31 26.22
CA LEU A 714 -21.79 60.11 27.07
C LEU A 714 -23.11 59.34 27.01
N ASP A 715 -24.24 60.04 27.02
CA ASP A 715 -25.57 59.42 26.83
C ASP A 715 -25.66 58.76 25.45
N GLU A 716 -25.26 59.45 24.38
CA GLU A 716 -25.22 58.92 23.02
C GLU A 716 -24.28 57.71 22.91
N MET A 717 -23.07 57.77 23.51
CA MET A 717 -22.11 56.66 23.49
C MET A 717 -22.65 55.42 24.18
N ARG A 718 -23.39 55.60 25.28
CA ARG A 718 -24.09 54.52 25.96
C ARG A 718 -25.27 54.01 25.13
N GLU A 719 -26.02 54.87 24.47
CA GLU A 719 -27.14 54.45 23.63
C GLU A 719 -26.67 53.65 22.41
N ASP A 720 -25.66 54.14 21.68
CA ASP A 720 -25.11 53.46 20.51
C ASP A 720 -24.48 52.11 20.87
N LEU A 721 -23.84 52.00 22.05
CA LEU A 721 -23.22 50.76 22.52
C LEU A 721 -24.20 49.79 23.17
N LEU A 722 -25.00 50.26 24.14
CA LEU A 722 -25.84 49.46 25.03
C LEU A 722 -27.34 49.62 24.78
N GLY A 723 -27.79 50.80 24.35
CA GLY A 723 -29.21 51.11 24.15
C GLY A 723 -29.98 51.25 25.46
N ASP A 724 -29.34 51.72 26.53
CA ASP A 724 -29.87 51.71 27.90
C ASP A 724 -30.31 53.08 28.45
N THR A 725 -30.15 54.16 27.69
CA THR A 725 -30.42 55.53 28.15
C THR A 725 -31.80 56.02 27.77
N GLY A 726 -32.35 55.56 26.63
CA GLY A 726 -33.63 56.02 26.09
C GLY A 726 -33.62 57.48 25.60
N LYS A 727 -32.42 58.07 25.42
CA LYS A 727 -32.23 59.47 24.99
C LYS A 727 -32.04 59.63 23.47
N GLY A 728 -32.02 58.51 22.74
CA GLY A 728 -31.85 58.48 21.28
C GLY A 728 -30.39 58.33 20.85
N PHE A 729 -30.19 57.68 19.69
CA PHE A 729 -28.87 57.41 19.12
C PHE A 729 -28.13 58.67 18.66
N SER A 730 -26.81 58.56 18.50
CA SER A 730 -25.97 59.68 18.09
C SER A 730 -26.32 60.22 16.69
N PRO A 731 -26.12 61.53 16.44
CA PRO A 731 -26.29 62.10 15.10
C PRO A 731 -25.34 61.45 14.08
N GLY A 732 -25.89 60.63 13.19
CA GLY A 732 -25.14 59.86 12.18
C GLY A 732 -25.21 58.34 12.38
N TRP A 733 -25.73 57.87 13.52
CA TRP A 733 -26.04 56.46 13.73
C TRP A 733 -27.09 55.99 12.73
N SER A 734 -26.70 55.08 11.83
CA SER A 734 -27.53 54.63 10.71
C SER A 734 -28.31 53.34 11.01
N TYR A 735 -28.27 52.87 12.26
CA TYR A 735 -28.81 51.59 12.67
C TYR A 735 -30.01 51.77 13.61
N PRO A 736 -31.01 50.87 13.56
CA PRO A 736 -32.19 50.96 14.41
C PRO A 736 -31.99 50.46 15.84
N VAL A 737 -30.82 49.87 16.14
CA VAL A 737 -30.50 49.19 17.41
C VAL A 737 -29.06 49.51 17.82
N SER A 738 -28.74 49.26 19.10
CA SER A 738 -27.38 49.38 19.63
C SER A 738 -26.46 48.25 19.16
N VAL A 739 -25.16 48.42 19.30
CA VAL A 739 -24.16 47.38 19.02
C VAL A 739 -24.42 46.13 19.86
N ALA A 740 -24.69 46.29 21.17
CA ALA A 740 -24.94 45.18 22.08
C ALA A 740 -26.20 44.40 21.70
N GLU A 741 -27.31 45.10 21.38
CA GLU A 741 -28.57 44.46 21.00
C GLU A 741 -28.41 43.68 19.69
N PHE A 742 -27.78 44.26 18.66
CA PHE A 742 -27.53 43.58 17.41
C PHE A 742 -26.62 42.36 17.59
N ALA A 743 -25.51 42.52 18.32
CA ALA A 743 -24.58 41.44 18.60
C ALA A 743 -25.26 40.29 19.35
N ASP A 744 -26.03 40.57 20.40
CA ASP A 744 -26.75 39.55 21.17
C ASP A 744 -27.72 38.76 20.29
N ALA A 745 -28.52 39.45 19.48
CA ALA A 745 -29.46 38.79 18.56
C ALA A 745 -28.73 37.95 17.50
N TYR A 746 -27.66 38.48 16.92
CA TYR A 746 -26.86 37.80 15.90
C TYR A 746 -26.18 36.54 16.46
N PHE A 747 -25.47 36.65 17.58
CA PHE A 747 -24.77 35.51 18.20
C PHE A 747 -25.73 34.47 18.79
N ALA A 748 -26.91 34.86 19.27
CA ALA A 748 -27.96 33.92 19.64
C ALA A 748 -28.45 33.12 18.44
N ARG A 749 -28.65 33.77 17.28
CA ARG A 749 -29.00 33.08 16.03
C ARG A 749 -27.88 32.17 15.54
N LEU A 750 -26.61 32.58 15.64
CA LEU A 750 -25.46 31.72 15.32
C LEU A 750 -25.41 30.49 16.22
N ALA A 751 -25.61 30.66 17.53
CA ALA A 751 -25.65 29.56 18.48
C ALA A 751 -26.79 28.58 18.17
N ALA A 752 -27.96 29.10 17.77
CA ALA A 752 -29.09 28.29 17.33
C ALA A 752 -28.77 27.50 16.05
N VAL A 753 -28.13 28.09 15.05
CA VAL A 753 -27.68 27.37 13.83
C VAL A 753 -26.67 26.30 14.18
N ARG A 754 -25.68 26.60 15.03
CA ARG A 754 -24.69 25.62 15.48
C ARG A 754 -25.37 24.41 16.12
N ALA A 755 -26.27 24.63 17.08
CA ALA A 755 -26.89 23.57 17.86
C ALA A 755 -27.98 22.79 17.10
N SER A 756 -28.78 23.47 16.27
CA SER A 756 -29.94 22.86 15.61
C SER A 756 -29.68 22.37 14.18
N THR A 757 -28.63 22.87 13.54
CA THR A 757 -28.35 22.60 12.12
C THR A 757 -26.98 21.94 11.94
N LEU A 758 -25.89 22.63 12.30
CA LEU A 758 -24.54 22.15 12.00
C LEU A 758 -24.15 20.92 12.83
N GLU A 759 -24.37 20.95 14.15
CA GLU A 759 -23.98 19.86 15.04
C GLU A 759 -24.76 18.55 14.78
N PRO A 760 -26.08 18.58 14.53
CA PRO A 760 -26.83 17.38 14.13
C PRO A 760 -26.39 16.77 12.80
N LEU A 761 -25.90 17.58 11.85
CA LEU A 761 -25.35 17.09 10.58
C LEU A 761 -23.95 16.46 10.78
N LEU A 762 -23.09 17.12 11.54
CA LEU A 762 -21.66 16.81 11.67
C LEU A 762 -21.33 15.76 12.75
N GLN A 763 -22.22 15.55 13.73
CA GLN A 763 -22.05 14.49 14.73
C GLN A 763 -22.03 13.10 14.08
N SER A 764 -21.47 12.10 14.75
CA SER A 764 -21.30 10.74 14.20
C SER A 764 -22.59 10.06 13.72
N SER A 765 -23.74 10.39 14.33
CA SER A 765 -25.06 9.88 13.92
C SER A 765 -25.72 10.70 12.80
N GLY A 766 -25.20 11.90 12.50
CA GLY A 766 -25.66 12.80 11.46
C GLY A 766 -25.27 12.33 10.05
N ASP A 767 -25.93 12.86 9.03
CA ASP A 767 -25.72 12.42 7.66
C ASP A 767 -24.30 12.72 7.15
N VAL A 768 -23.75 13.89 7.49
CA VAL A 768 -22.37 14.25 7.15
C VAL A 768 -21.38 13.45 8.00
N GLY A 769 -21.63 13.31 9.31
CA GLY A 769 -20.77 12.50 10.19
C GLY A 769 -20.68 11.03 9.75
N LYS A 770 -21.77 10.45 9.24
CA LYS A 770 -21.77 9.10 8.64
C LYS A 770 -20.93 9.04 7.36
N VAL A 771 -20.94 10.08 6.52
CA VAL A 771 -20.05 10.15 5.35
C VAL A 771 -18.60 10.19 5.81
N LEU A 772 -18.26 11.06 6.76
CA LEU A 772 -16.89 11.16 7.30
C LEU A 772 -16.41 9.83 7.89
N GLU A 773 -17.27 9.14 8.64
CA GLU A 773 -16.98 7.79 9.13
C GLU A 773 -16.66 6.81 8.00
N THR A 774 -17.43 6.83 6.91
CA THR A 774 -17.16 5.94 5.76
C THR A 774 -15.87 6.30 5.05
N VAL A 775 -15.56 7.59 4.90
CA VAL A 775 -14.28 8.04 4.35
C VAL A 775 -13.11 7.57 5.23
N ASP A 776 -13.24 7.66 6.55
CA ASP A 776 -12.26 7.11 7.49
C ASP A 776 -12.11 5.59 7.30
N THR A 777 -13.21 4.83 7.19
CA THR A 777 -13.15 3.38 6.92
C THR A 777 -12.43 3.06 5.61
N LEU A 778 -12.63 3.83 4.54
CA LEU A 778 -11.91 3.66 3.28
C LEU A 778 -10.42 3.93 3.43
N ARG A 779 -10.05 5.04 4.09
CA ARG A 779 -8.66 5.39 4.38
C ARG A 779 -7.96 4.37 5.26
N CYS A 780 -8.66 3.82 6.25
CA CYS A 780 -8.10 2.78 7.11
C CYS A 780 -7.94 1.42 6.41
N SER A 781 -8.72 1.17 5.35
CA SER A 781 -8.64 -0.06 4.55
C SER A 781 -7.73 0.06 3.30
N GLN A 782 -7.01 1.18 3.13
CA GLN A 782 -6.26 1.48 1.90
C GLN A 782 -4.94 0.71 1.73
N SER A 783 -4.39 0.11 2.80
CA SER A 783 -3.09 -0.59 2.71
C SER A 783 -3.27 -1.98 2.11
N CYS A 784 -2.46 -2.27 1.10
CA CYS A 784 -2.36 -3.59 0.47
C CYS A 784 -0.92 -4.12 0.42
N GLY A 785 -0.04 -3.64 1.31
CA GLY A 785 1.35 -4.12 1.42
C GLY A 785 1.47 -5.63 1.68
N TRP A 786 0.42 -6.27 2.20
CA TRP A 786 0.32 -7.72 2.32
C TRP A 786 0.49 -8.45 0.98
N LEU A 787 0.17 -7.81 -0.16
CA LEU A 787 0.36 -8.39 -1.49
C LEU A 787 1.85 -8.62 -1.79
N ASN A 788 2.72 -7.73 -1.33
CA ASN A 788 4.16 -7.88 -1.46
C ASN A 788 4.66 -9.09 -0.63
N ILE A 789 4.11 -9.27 0.58
CA ILE A 789 4.42 -10.43 1.44
C ILE A 789 3.97 -11.73 0.77
N SER A 790 2.74 -11.76 0.26
CA SER A 790 2.19 -12.87 -0.52
C SER A 790 3.05 -13.22 -1.73
N PHE A 791 3.49 -12.19 -2.46
CA PHE A 791 4.36 -12.36 -3.62
C PHE A 791 5.70 -12.97 -3.25
N ASN A 792 6.32 -12.49 -2.18
CA ASN A 792 7.59 -13.02 -1.68
C ASN A 792 7.46 -14.48 -1.21
N ALA A 793 6.31 -14.88 -0.65
CA ALA A 793 6.05 -16.27 -0.29
C ALA A 793 6.03 -17.19 -1.53
N VAL A 794 5.32 -16.78 -2.59
CA VAL A 794 5.30 -17.51 -3.88
C VAL A 794 6.70 -17.56 -4.51
N HIS A 795 7.42 -16.43 -4.49
CA HIS A 795 8.79 -16.35 -4.98
C HIS A 795 9.70 -17.31 -4.22
N ASN A 796 9.64 -17.32 -2.89
CA ASN A 796 10.49 -18.18 -2.07
C ASN A 796 10.21 -19.67 -2.29
N ALA A 797 8.94 -20.07 -2.33
CA ALA A 797 8.57 -21.46 -2.57
C ALA A 797 9.02 -21.94 -3.97
N LEU A 798 8.92 -21.08 -4.99
CA LEU A 798 9.37 -21.41 -6.34
C LEU A 798 10.91 -21.39 -6.49
N CYS A 799 11.54 -20.32 -6.01
CA CYS A 799 12.93 -20.01 -6.33
C CYS A 799 13.92 -20.62 -5.35
N ASN A 800 13.50 -20.83 -4.10
CA ASN A 800 14.33 -21.51 -3.12
C ASN A 800 14.01 -23.01 -3.12
N ASP A 801 12.75 -23.39 -2.95
CA ASP A 801 12.44 -24.80 -2.71
C ASP A 801 12.38 -25.61 -4.01
N MET A 802 11.60 -25.18 -5.02
CA MET A 802 11.45 -25.95 -6.26
C MET A 802 12.71 -26.00 -7.12
N LEU A 803 13.36 -24.86 -7.34
CA LEU A 803 14.56 -24.80 -8.16
C LEU A 803 15.72 -25.58 -7.54
N GLY A 804 15.99 -25.37 -6.25
CA GLY A 804 17.09 -26.03 -5.53
C GLY A 804 16.93 -27.56 -5.53
N THR A 805 15.73 -28.04 -5.21
CA THR A 805 15.43 -29.48 -5.18
C THR A 805 15.50 -30.12 -6.57
N THR A 806 14.96 -29.47 -7.60
CA THR A 806 15.00 -29.99 -8.98
C THR A 806 16.44 -30.16 -9.49
N LEU A 807 17.30 -29.17 -9.23
CA LEU A 807 18.71 -29.22 -9.63
C LEU A 807 19.50 -30.24 -8.83
N ALA A 808 19.23 -30.37 -7.54
CA ALA A 808 19.90 -31.36 -6.71
C ALA A 808 19.55 -32.79 -7.14
N ILE A 809 18.28 -33.08 -7.49
CA ILE A 809 17.90 -34.37 -8.08
C ILE A 809 18.58 -34.58 -9.43
N SER A 810 18.61 -33.56 -10.31
CA SER A 810 19.31 -33.64 -11.60
C SER A 810 20.79 -34.02 -11.41
N LEU A 811 21.47 -33.41 -10.43
CA LEU A 811 22.85 -33.71 -10.08
C LEU A 811 23.02 -35.12 -9.51
N CYS A 812 22.13 -35.58 -8.64
CA CYS A 812 22.14 -36.94 -8.11
C CYS A 812 21.93 -37.99 -9.21
N VAL A 813 21.04 -37.74 -10.18
CA VAL A 813 20.85 -38.62 -11.34
C VAL A 813 22.11 -38.63 -12.21
N PHE A 814 22.75 -37.47 -12.41
CA PHE A 814 24.01 -37.41 -13.16
C PHE A 814 25.13 -38.20 -12.47
N PHE A 815 25.30 -38.04 -11.15
CA PHE A 815 26.28 -38.81 -10.39
C PHE A 815 25.96 -40.31 -10.36
N LEU A 816 24.69 -40.69 -10.22
CA LEU A 816 24.25 -42.09 -10.34
C LEU A 816 24.80 -42.70 -11.63
N VAL A 817 24.63 -42.03 -12.77
CA VAL A 817 25.09 -42.54 -14.06
C VAL A 817 26.63 -42.54 -14.15
N LEU A 818 27.30 -41.50 -13.66
CA LEU A 818 28.76 -41.45 -13.62
C LEU A 818 29.37 -42.59 -12.79
N PHE A 819 28.74 -43.00 -11.69
CA PHE A 819 29.20 -44.12 -10.86
C PHE A 819 28.79 -45.48 -11.44
N LEU A 820 27.65 -45.57 -12.13
CA LEU A 820 27.23 -46.80 -12.81
C LEU A 820 28.18 -47.19 -13.96
N ILE A 821 28.81 -46.25 -14.65
CA ILE A 821 29.73 -46.56 -15.76
C ILE A 821 30.96 -47.39 -15.28
N PRO A 822 31.75 -46.96 -14.27
CA PRO A 822 32.80 -47.79 -13.67
C PRO A 822 32.28 -49.11 -13.12
N MET A 823 31.06 -49.14 -12.56
CA MET A 823 30.44 -50.38 -12.09
C MET A 823 30.16 -51.36 -13.22
N VAL A 824 29.64 -50.90 -14.35
CA VAL A 824 29.39 -51.71 -15.56
C VAL A 824 30.72 -52.28 -16.08
N VAL A 825 31.78 -51.46 -16.15
CA VAL A 825 33.11 -51.91 -16.56
C VAL A 825 33.70 -52.94 -15.58
N ALA A 826 33.59 -52.69 -14.27
CA ALA A 826 34.03 -53.60 -13.23
C ALA A 826 33.24 -54.93 -13.26
N ALA A 827 31.92 -54.89 -13.44
CA ALA A 827 31.10 -56.09 -13.57
C ALA A 827 31.48 -56.91 -14.79
N VAL A 828 31.67 -56.28 -15.96
CA VAL A 828 32.12 -56.93 -17.20
C VAL A 828 33.48 -57.61 -17.05
N THR A 829 34.42 -56.96 -16.35
CA THR A 829 35.77 -57.49 -16.11
C THR A 829 35.75 -58.63 -15.08
N LEU A 830 35.08 -58.44 -13.95
CA LEU A 830 34.96 -59.45 -12.88
C LEU A 830 34.21 -60.70 -13.32
N GLN A 831 33.21 -60.55 -14.20
CA GLN A 831 32.45 -61.67 -14.76
C GLN A 831 33.37 -62.69 -15.46
N LYS A 832 34.50 -62.26 -16.03
CA LYS A 832 35.53 -63.14 -16.59
C LYS A 832 36.55 -63.57 -15.56
N ARG A 833 37.02 -62.63 -14.74
CA ARG A 833 38.10 -62.86 -13.78
C ARG A 833 37.72 -63.85 -12.69
N LEU A 834 36.47 -63.81 -12.22
CA LEU A 834 35.92 -64.75 -11.23
C LEU A 834 35.58 -66.13 -11.82
N ARG A 835 35.46 -66.27 -13.15
CA ARG A 835 35.32 -67.56 -13.85
C ARG A 835 36.66 -68.20 -14.24
N GLY A 836 37.74 -67.42 -14.22
CA GLY A 836 39.08 -67.90 -14.56
C GLY A 836 39.65 -68.78 -13.45
N VAL A 837 39.75 -70.07 -13.72
CA VAL A 837 40.33 -71.04 -12.79
C VAL A 837 41.84 -70.79 -12.70
N LYS A 838 42.40 -70.69 -11.48
CA LYS A 838 43.81 -71.04 -11.25
C LYS A 838 43.96 -72.54 -11.53
N LYS A 839 44.02 -72.93 -12.80
CA LYS A 839 44.34 -74.30 -13.20
C LYS A 839 45.80 -74.30 -13.61
N GLY A 840 46.60 -75.13 -12.95
CA GLY A 840 47.92 -75.52 -13.43
C GLY A 840 49.05 -74.62 -12.98
N THR A 841 49.56 -74.86 -11.77
CA THR A 841 51.02 -74.97 -11.62
C THR A 841 51.36 -75.88 -10.45
N TYR A 842 50.65 -75.79 -9.31
CA TYR A 842 50.96 -76.65 -8.16
C TYR A 842 50.45 -78.09 -8.31
N GLU A 843 49.16 -78.32 -8.57
CA GLU A 843 48.63 -79.70 -8.74
C GLU A 843 49.21 -80.45 -9.95
N GLN A 844 49.63 -79.73 -11.00
CA GLN A 844 50.22 -80.34 -12.19
C GLN A 844 51.71 -80.63 -11.99
N LEU A 845 52.39 -79.83 -11.16
CA LEU A 845 53.76 -80.11 -10.70
C LEU A 845 53.75 -81.24 -9.67
N GLU A 846 52.76 -81.30 -8.79
CA GLU A 846 52.57 -82.34 -7.78
C GLU A 846 52.20 -83.68 -8.41
N ARG A 847 51.35 -83.70 -9.45
CA ARG A 847 51.13 -84.89 -10.28
C ARG A 847 52.36 -85.30 -11.06
N ARG A 848 53.16 -84.36 -11.58
CA ARG A 848 54.43 -84.69 -12.23
C ARG A 848 55.49 -85.19 -11.25
N LEU A 849 55.49 -84.68 -10.01
CA LEU A 849 56.35 -85.18 -8.93
C LEU A 849 55.94 -86.59 -8.53
N GLN A 850 54.64 -86.83 -8.38
CA GLN A 850 54.09 -88.16 -8.07
C GLN A 850 54.32 -89.16 -9.20
N ASP A 851 54.21 -88.75 -10.47
CA ASP A 851 54.57 -89.60 -11.62
C ASP A 851 56.07 -89.90 -11.67
N LEU A 852 56.92 -88.94 -11.31
CA LEU A 852 58.37 -89.14 -11.24
C LEU A 852 58.75 -90.07 -10.07
N GLU A 853 58.12 -89.90 -8.90
CA GLU A 853 58.27 -90.77 -7.73
C GLU A 853 57.73 -92.19 -7.99
N ALA A 854 56.63 -92.33 -8.74
CA ALA A 854 56.10 -93.62 -9.17
C ALA A 854 57.06 -94.33 -10.14
N LYS A 855 57.62 -93.60 -11.12
CA LYS A 855 58.63 -94.14 -12.04
C LYS A 855 59.93 -94.55 -11.33
N THR A 856 60.38 -93.77 -10.35
CA THR A 856 61.57 -94.15 -9.56
C THR A 856 61.32 -95.38 -8.69
N LYS A 857 60.10 -95.55 -8.15
CA LYS A 857 59.67 -96.76 -7.43
C LYS A 857 59.54 -98.00 -8.33
N GLU A 858 59.11 -97.83 -9.58
CA GLU A 858 59.08 -98.93 -10.56
C GLU A 858 60.48 -99.34 -11.00
N GLU A 859 61.40 -98.39 -11.20
CA GLU A 859 62.81 -98.69 -11.53
C GLU A 859 63.56 -99.36 -10.37
N THR A 860 63.26 -99.01 -9.11
CA THR A 860 63.83 -99.70 -7.93
C THR A 860 63.26 -101.11 -7.79
N ARG A 861 61.95 -101.32 -8.00
CA ARG A 861 61.33 -102.67 -8.01
C ARG A 861 61.81 -103.54 -9.18
N ALA A 862 62.12 -102.95 -10.33
CA ALA A 862 62.71 -103.65 -11.47
C ALA A 862 64.16 -104.08 -11.20
N LYS A 863 64.94 -103.25 -10.48
CA LYS A 863 66.30 -103.60 -10.03
C LYS A 863 66.31 -104.67 -8.94
N GLU A 864 65.35 -104.66 -8.00
CA GLU A 864 65.22 -105.71 -6.98
C GLU A 864 64.79 -107.07 -7.59
N ARG A 865 63.91 -107.06 -8.60
CA ARG A 865 63.51 -108.29 -9.32
C ARG A 865 64.60 -108.87 -10.21
N ALA A 866 65.62 -108.09 -10.59
CA ALA A 866 66.79 -108.58 -11.30
C ALA A 866 67.86 -109.19 -10.37
N ALA A 867 67.76 -108.99 -9.05
CA ALA A 867 68.76 -109.44 -8.07
C ALA A 867 68.42 -110.77 -7.35
N SER A 868 67.18 -111.28 -7.45
CA SER A 868 66.73 -112.43 -6.65
C SER A 868 66.51 -113.74 -7.43
N GLY A 869 67.22 -113.93 -8.55
CA GLY A 869 67.07 -115.08 -9.45
C GLY A 869 68.32 -115.95 -9.58
N ALA A 870 68.89 -116.49 -8.48
CA ALA A 870 69.78 -117.65 -8.55
C ALA A 870 69.89 -118.40 -7.21
N SER A 871 69.66 -119.72 -7.27
CA SER A 871 70.06 -120.76 -6.31
C SER A 871 69.21 -120.88 -5.02
N ALA A 872 68.19 -121.73 -4.96
CA ALA A 872 68.18 -123.19 -4.95
C ALA A 872 68.17 -123.81 -3.52
N LYS A 873 67.06 -124.51 -3.31
CA LYS A 873 66.97 -125.90 -2.85
C LYS A 873 66.94 -126.22 -1.35
N LYS A 874 65.99 -127.13 -1.09
CA LYS A 874 65.87 -128.15 -0.03
C LYS A 874 65.19 -127.69 1.25
N ILE A 875 64.32 -128.46 1.90
CA ILE A 875 63.67 -129.77 1.66
C ILE A 875 62.53 -129.86 2.71
N ASP A 876 61.52 -130.68 2.41
CA ASP A 876 60.57 -131.40 3.29
C ASP A 876 60.42 -131.01 4.78
N LEU A 877 59.18 -130.99 5.29
CA LEU A 877 58.56 -132.25 5.68
C LEU A 877 57.07 -132.11 6.00
N SER A 878 56.36 -133.08 5.45
CA SER A 878 55.01 -133.53 5.71
C SER A 878 54.49 -133.47 7.16
N LYS A 879 53.15 -133.39 7.23
CA LYS A 879 52.24 -133.94 8.27
C LYS A 879 52.11 -133.13 9.57
N PHE A 880 50.91 -132.57 9.74
CA PHE A 880 49.89 -132.94 10.73
C PHE A 880 48.71 -131.99 10.48
N LYS A 881 47.65 -132.32 9.73
CA LYS A 881 46.54 -133.28 9.95
C LYS A 881 45.95 -133.25 11.36
N LYS A 882 44.62 -133.00 11.36
CA LYS A 882 43.59 -133.03 12.44
C LYS A 882 43.43 -131.69 13.15
N ASN A 883 42.23 -131.18 13.44
CA ASN A 883 40.84 -131.66 13.30
C ASN A 883 39.96 -130.40 13.54
N LEU A 884 38.92 -130.16 12.75
CA LEU A 884 37.51 -130.56 12.98
C LEU A 884 36.74 -129.60 13.92
N ASP A 885 35.70 -129.03 13.31
CA ASP A 885 34.34 -128.71 13.78
C ASP A 885 34.03 -127.67 14.87
N SER A 886 33.07 -126.81 14.50
CA SER A 886 31.99 -126.25 15.30
C SER A 886 32.32 -125.31 16.47
N ALA A 887 32.26 -124.00 16.20
CA ALA A 887 31.31 -123.05 16.80
C ALA A 887 31.38 -121.71 16.05
#